data_AF-A0A970UJW7-F1
#
_entry.id   AF-A0A970UJW7-F1
#
_cell.length_a   1.000
_cell.length_b   1.000
_cell.length_c   1.000
_cell.angle_alpha   90.00
_cell.angle_beta   90.00
_cell.angle_gamma   90.00
#
_symmetry.space_group_name_H-M   'P 1'
#
loop_
_entity.id
_entity.type
_entity.pdbx_description
1 polymer ?
#
loop_
_entity_poly.entity_id
_entity_poly.type
_entity_poly.pdbx_seq_one_letter_code
_entity_poly.pdbx_strand_id
1 'polypeptide(L)'
;MKRLVQWGAGNIGRSFIGQIFARNGYDVVFIDIDTTLVNLLNERRSYTVEIVSDTVQETIEVQNVSAVDGTNQAAVISAIVHADVLSVSVGKTVLPKIAPLLAQAIVERYLHYPSYPLDVIIAENIHDGAAQLASFLYPHMPQGFLLSGYVGLVETSIGKMVPIQTSGDPLIMRAEPFNTLIVDRLGFKNQIPECKEIEAVSPIAAYVDRKLFIHNLGHAAAAYFGYRRYPQEPMLARVLEDPVVFEAVRSAMRQSRDGLLTLYPDAFTASSLDTYIEDLLQRFANHALGDTVFRIGRDLPRKLRHDDRLMGIMLAISNVNLPFDHIARAYINALLFAAKDEQGNLFVRDREFLEKIEGKSFEETVVLASGLSSDSIPSVIMQTLRRIHDESKVNGLEITGDGHRTLMELMFDHHDITVNAPCGANGLCGKCLVRCTDTIQLCYNDDDARLISTARLHAGYRLACRTVLPAGYVATVEVPKDFRDSHKVVASFDEDDTIQSSVEDGLGSAYGCAIDIGTTTVVVYLVDLDRKKIVGYRTALNNQKRWGADVISRIQHVAEHPSGLIDLQKAIIGQLDHMIGLLCETHHIPKSKVVRISAVGNPTMIHLVVGADPIAIASAPFTCAFTDEKLLDGNDIRFSQFPKARIHLPGFVSAYIGSDVTAGIHSCAFTFTGKRTLYIDIGTNGEIALWDGQVLHCCSSAAGPAFEGANIICGTGAIEGAIDKLWKTNDVSFAYSTLNSASPIGICGSGIIDCMALLLDLRLVDETGAMVSKDDSSLIRNGENGSEFVLDSDIVFTNRDVREVQLAKAAIAAGCATLLEIAHLAPADLESIIIAGGFGSYIDIASALRIGLLPKVDPSIIKAVGNAAGKGALEDLLSEEARRTIEAIRVKACYHELSTSQLFQHHYIEHMMFDEGV
;
A
#
# COMPACT_ATOMS: atom_id res chain seq x y z
N MET A 1 39.96 41.02 -25.62
CA MET A 1 39.43 39.72 -25.12
C MET A 1 38.60 40.06 -23.89
N LYS A 2 37.39 39.52 -23.76
CA LYS A 2 36.57 39.78 -22.57
C LYS A 2 37.21 39.09 -21.35
N ARG A 3 37.12 39.69 -20.17
CA ARG A 3 37.73 39.19 -18.94
C ARG A 3 36.68 38.78 -17.90
N LEU A 4 36.76 37.54 -17.43
CA LEU A 4 36.08 37.08 -16.23
C LEU A 4 37.05 37.16 -15.05
N VAL A 5 36.63 37.77 -13.96
CA VAL A 5 37.27 37.58 -12.66
C VAL A 5 36.44 36.59 -11.84
N GLN A 6 37.05 35.50 -11.39
CA GLN A 6 36.39 34.45 -10.60
C GLN A 6 37.00 34.44 -9.19
N TRP A 7 36.26 34.97 -8.21
CA TRP A 7 36.68 34.97 -6.82
C TRP A 7 36.37 33.62 -6.16
N GLY A 8 37.42 32.90 -5.78
CA GLY A 8 37.37 31.53 -5.32
C GLY A 8 37.73 30.58 -6.46
N ALA A 9 38.93 30.00 -6.37
CA ALA A 9 39.44 29.02 -7.32
C ALA A 9 39.14 27.58 -6.88
N GLY A 10 38.15 27.35 -5.99
CA GLY A 10 37.79 26.02 -5.53
C GLY A 10 37.08 25.16 -6.59
N ASN A 11 36.40 24.11 -6.12
CA ASN A 11 35.75 23.13 -6.99
C ASN A 11 34.79 23.76 -8.02
N ILE A 12 33.84 24.59 -7.59
CA ILE A 12 32.88 25.25 -8.49
C ILE A 12 33.56 26.31 -9.36
N GLY A 13 34.52 27.05 -8.80
CA GLY A 13 35.28 28.06 -9.55
C GLY A 13 35.99 27.47 -10.77
N ARG A 14 36.75 26.37 -10.59
CA ARG A 14 37.52 25.75 -11.68
C ARG A 14 36.70 24.79 -12.54
N SER A 15 35.94 23.87 -11.93
CA SER A 15 35.23 22.83 -12.70
C SER A 15 33.92 23.31 -13.35
N PHE A 16 33.53 24.58 -13.14
CA PHE A 16 32.27 25.09 -13.67
C PHE A 16 32.39 26.51 -14.22
N ILE A 17 32.49 27.53 -13.38
CA ILE A 17 32.41 28.92 -13.86
C ILE A 17 33.61 29.27 -14.75
N GLY A 18 34.83 29.04 -14.25
CA GLY A 18 36.05 29.29 -15.01
C GLY A 18 36.10 28.49 -16.31
N GLN A 19 35.66 27.23 -16.27
CA GLN A 19 35.58 26.37 -17.45
C GLN A 19 34.62 26.93 -18.51
N ILE A 20 33.39 27.32 -18.13
CA ILE A 20 32.39 27.88 -19.05
C ILE A 20 32.95 29.10 -19.76
N PHE A 21 33.45 30.08 -19.01
CA PHE A 21 33.88 31.34 -19.58
C PHE A 21 35.17 31.19 -20.39
N ALA A 22 36.16 30.42 -19.92
CA ALA A 22 37.39 30.18 -20.67
C ALA A 22 37.11 29.52 -22.04
N ARG A 23 36.22 28.51 -22.08
CA ARG A 23 35.82 27.83 -23.33
C ARG A 23 35.07 28.74 -24.31
N ASN A 24 34.39 29.76 -23.78
CA ASN A 24 33.71 30.77 -24.58
C ASN A 24 34.60 32.00 -24.85
N GLY A 25 35.93 31.86 -24.74
CA GLY A 25 36.92 32.85 -25.20
C GLY A 25 37.21 33.99 -24.23
N TYR A 26 36.85 33.86 -22.95
CA TYR A 26 37.22 34.83 -21.91
C TYR A 26 38.64 34.57 -21.38
N ASP A 27 39.34 35.66 -21.06
CA ASP A 27 40.51 35.64 -20.18
C ASP A 27 40.04 35.48 -18.74
N VAL A 28 40.35 34.35 -18.09
CA VAL A 28 39.85 34.03 -16.73
C VAL A 28 40.94 34.31 -15.70
N VAL A 29 40.63 35.19 -14.76
CA VAL A 29 41.50 35.54 -13.63
C VAL A 29 40.88 35.04 -12.34
N PHE A 30 41.51 34.05 -11.71
CA PHE A 30 41.09 33.55 -10.40
C PHE A 30 41.62 34.44 -9.27
N ILE A 31 40.86 34.58 -8.18
CA ILE A 31 41.34 35.16 -6.92
C ILE A 31 41.24 34.08 -5.84
N ASP A 32 42.36 33.72 -5.22
CA ASP A 32 42.39 32.73 -4.14
C ASP A 32 43.51 33.03 -3.12
N ILE A 33 43.36 32.53 -1.89
CA ILE A 33 44.34 32.68 -0.82
C ILE A 33 45.34 31.51 -0.77
N ASP A 34 45.04 30.41 -1.46
CA ASP A 34 45.99 29.31 -1.63
C ASP A 34 47.11 29.72 -2.60
N THR A 35 48.22 30.18 -2.04
CA THR A 35 49.37 30.66 -2.81
C THR A 35 50.02 29.57 -3.66
N THR A 36 49.94 28.30 -3.25
CA THR A 36 50.44 27.17 -4.04
C THR A 36 49.61 27.03 -5.32
N LEU A 37 48.30 27.03 -5.20
CA LEU A 37 47.39 26.97 -6.34
C LEU A 37 47.54 28.18 -7.27
N VAL A 38 47.64 29.39 -6.70
CA VAL A 38 47.82 30.64 -7.46
C VAL A 38 49.09 30.57 -8.31
N ASN A 39 50.21 30.13 -7.72
CA ASN A 39 51.48 30.00 -8.44
C ASN A 39 51.38 28.98 -9.57
N LEU A 40 50.77 27.81 -9.32
CA LEU A 40 50.60 26.75 -10.32
C LEU A 40 49.72 27.20 -11.51
N LEU A 41 48.61 27.91 -11.25
CA LEU A 41 47.76 28.46 -12.30
C LEU A 41 48.50 29.49 -13.16
N ASN A 42 49.35 30.32 -12.56
CA ASN A 42 50.15 31.31 -13.27
C ASN A 42 51.31 30.70 -14.08
N GLU A 43 51.92 29.65 -13.56
CA GLU A 43 52.99 28.90 -14.23
C GLU A 43 52.48 28.15 -15.46
N ARG A 44 51.40 27.37 -15.29
CA ARG A 44 50.89 26.48 -16.36
C ARG A 44 49.91 27.17 -17.29
N ARG A 45 49.30 28.28 -16.88
CA ARG A 45 48.26 29.04 -17.63
C ARG A 45 47.08 28.18 -18.09
N SER A 46 46.91 27.01 -17.46
CA SER A 46 45.94 25.99 -17.81
C SER A 46 45.69 25.06 -16.63
N TYR A 47 44.53 24.37 -16.65
CA TYR A 47 44.20 23.28 -15.75
C TYR A 47 43.27 22.29 -16.45
N THR A 48 43.08 21.12 -15.86
CA THR A 48 42.35 20.01 -16.48
C THR A 48 41.07 19.70 -15.72
N VAL A 49 39.96 19.52 -16.45
CA VAL A 49 38.69 19.01 -15.90
C VAL A 49 38.39 17.65 -16.52
N GLU A 50 38.49 16.59 -15.72
CA GLU A 50 38.07 15.24 -16.06
C GLU A 50 36.57 15.10 -15.83
N ILE A 51 35.82 14.96 -16.92
CA ILE A 51 34.40 14.67 -16.92
C ILE A 51 34.21 13.18 -16.64
N VAL A 52 33.56 12.87 -15.52
CA VAL A 52 33.37 11.50 -15.05
C VAL A 52 31.91 11.05 -15.12
N SER A 53 31.70 9.97 -15.85
CA SER A 53 30.46 9.20 -15.86
C SER A 53 30.74 7.73 -16.17
N ASP A 54 29.73 6.87 -16.04
CA ASP A 54 29.88 5.44 -16.33
C ASP A 54 30.17 5.14 -17.82
N THR A 55 29.84 6.07 -18.72
CA THR A 55 29.96 5.89 -20.19
C THR A 55 30.86 6.91 -20.88
N VAL A 56 31.07 8.09 -20.28
CA VAL A 56 31.89 9.18 -20.82
C VAL A 56 33.08 9.44 -19.90
N GLN A 57 34.27 9.30 -20.46
CA GLN A 57 35.51 9.84 -19.92
C GLN A 57 36.04 10.88 -20.91
N GLU A 58 35.78 12.15 -20.63
CA GLU A 58 36.28 13.28 -21.43
C GLU A 58 37.21 14.11 -20.56
N THR A 59 38.36 14.50 -21.11
CA THR A 59 39.30 15.40 -20.44
C THR A 59 39.25 16.75 -21.14
N ILE A 60 38.86 17.78 -20.39
CA ILE A 60 38.76 19.15 -20.89
C ILE A 60 39.96 19.94 -20.38
N GLU A 61 40.81 20.38 -21.30
CA GLU A 61 41.90 21.31 -20.98
C GLU A 61 41.36 22.74 -20.99
N VAL A 62 41.41 23.42 -19.84
CA VAL A 62 41.00 24.81 -19.70
C VAL A 62 42.24 25.68 -19.79
N GLN A 63 42.34 26.47 -20.85
CA GLN A 63 43.47 27.36 -21.14
C GLN A 63 43.10 28.83 -20.95
N ASN A 64 44.06 29.74 -21.08
CA ASN A 64 43.90 31.19 -20.93
C ASN A 64 43.44 31.60 -19.52
N VAL A 65 44.08 31.00 -18.52
CA VAL A 65 43.80 31.31 -17.12
C VAL A 65 45.02 31.90 -16.41
N SER A 66 44.75 32.70 -15.40
CA SER A 66 45.74 33.24 -14.47
C SER A 66 45.12 33.38 -13.07
N ALA A 67 45.93 33.69 -12.07
CA ALA A 67 45.47 33.83 -10.70
C ALA A 67 46.14 35.00 -9.96
N VAL A 68 45.41 35.59 -9.04
CA VAL A 68 45.86 36.66 -8.14
C VAL A 68 45.76 36.16 -6.70
N ASP A 69 46.81 36.41 -5.92
CA ASP A 69 46.81 36.18 -4.48
C ASP A 69 45.78 37.11 -3.81
N GLY A 70 44.75 36.50 -3.21
CA GLY A 70 43.65 37.20 -2.55
C GLY A 70 44.07 38.03 -1.35
N THR A 71 45.28 37.85 -0.82
CA THR A 71 45.85 38.70 0.24
C THR A 71 46.46 39.99 -0.31
N ASN A 72 46.79 40.04 -1.60
CA ASN A 72 47.30 41.23 -2.27
C ASN A 72 46.15 42.14 -2.73
N GLN A 73 45.71 43.02 -1.85
CA GLN A 73 44.56 43.91 -2.08
C GLN A 73 44.69 44.74 -3.36
N ALA A 74 45.87 45.29 -3.66
CA ALA A 74 46.09 46.12 -4.84
C ALA A 74 45.93 45.31 -6.14
N ALA A 75 46.42 44.08 -6.17
CA ALA A 75 46.28 43.19 -7.31
C ALA A 75 44.82 42.73 -7.51
N VAL A 76 44.11 42.42 -6.42
CA VAL A 76 42.69 42.05 -6.45
C VAL A 76 41.84 43.20 -6.99
N ILE A 77 42.03 44.41 -6.46
CA ILE A 77 41.34 45.62 -6.93
C ILE A 77 41.62 45.84 -8.42
N SER A 78 42.89 45.80 -8.83
CA SER A 78 43.27 45.98 -10.23
C SER A 78 42.61 44.96 -11.16
N ALA A 79 42.52 43.69 -10.74
CA ALA A 79 41.85 42.65 -11.52
C ALA A 79 40.35 42.97 -11.71
N ILE A 80 39.65 43.34 -10.63
CA ILE A 80 38.21 43.64 -10.64
C ILE A 80 37.90 44.94 -11.41
N VAL A 81 38.75 45.96 -11.29
CA VAL A 81 38.61 47.23 -12.02
C VAL A 81 38.56 47.01 -13.53
N HIS A 82 39.25 45.98 -14.05
CA HIS A 82 39.31 45.67 -15.47
C HIS A 82 38.44 44.46 -15.88
N ALA A 83 37.58 43.95 -14.99
CA ALA A 83 36.71 42.83 -15.31
C ALA A 83 35.57 43.25 -16.25
N ASP A 84 35.16 42.38 -17.17
CA ASP A 84 33.87 42.56 -17.87
C ASP A 84 32.74 41.91 -17.06
N VAL A 85 33.03 40.78 -16.44
CA VAL A 85 32.12 40.05 -15.54
C VAL A 85 32.91 39.62 -14.30
N LEU A 86 32.29 39.73 -13.14
CA LEU A 86 32.79 39.17 -11.89
C LEU A 86 31.91 37.98 -11.48
N SER A 87 32.51 36.95 -10.90
CA SER A 87 31.79 35.85 -10.28
C SER A 87 32.40 35.53 -8.92
N VAL A 88 31.56 35.10 -7.97
CA VAL A 88 31.98 34.74 -6.60
C VAL A 88 31.53 33.32 -6.23
N SER A 89 32.47 32.49 -5.80
CA SER A 89 32.22 31.14 -5.25
C SER A 89 33.25 30.79 -4.16
N VAL A 90 33.14 31.45 -3.02
CA VAL A 90 34.02 31.35 -1.84
C VAL A 90 33.34 30.68 -0.62
N GLY A 91 32.03 30.52 -0.66
CA GLY A 91 31.23 29.94 0.43
C GLY A 91 30.65 31.00 1.37
N LYS A 92 29.47 30.69 1.94
CA LYS A 92 28.70 31.59 2.83
C LYS A 92 29.49 32.19 3.98
N THR A 93 30.45 31.46 4.56
CA THR A 93 31.25 31.94 5.70
C THR A 93 32.37 32.89 5.30
N VAL A 94 32.77 32.89 4.03
CA VAL A 94 33.84 33.73 3.48
C VAL A 94 33.28 34.97 2.82
N LEU A 95 32.05 34.92 2.30
CA LEU A 95 31.38 36.04 1.62
C LEU A 95 31.42 37.37 2.42
N PRO A 96 31.13 37.40 3.74
CA PRO A 96 31.22 38.64 4.53
C PRO A 96 32.67 39.14 4.68
N LYS A 97 33.67 38.25 4.61
CA LYS A 97 35.08 38.60 4.77
C LYS A 97 35.67 39.28 3.53
N ILE A 98 35.16 38.95 2.34
CA ILE A 98 35.60 39.56 1.08
C ILE A 98 34.86 40.86 0.76
N ALA A 99 33.67 41.07 1.35
CA ALA A 99 32.82 42.22 1.09
C ALA A 99 33.50 43.59 1.24
N PRO A 100 34.36 43.86 2.24
CA PRO A 100 35.07 45.15 2.34
C PRO A 100 35.96 45.43 1.13
N LEU A 101 36.77 44.46 0.71
CA LEU A 101 37.69 44.60 -0.42
C LEU A 101 36.94 44.64 -1.75
N LEU A 102 35.88 43.85 -1.89
CA LEU A 102 35.00 43.88 -3.05
C LEU A 102 34.30 45.24 -3.20
N ALA A 103 33.79 45.81 -2.10
CA ALA A 103 33.20 47.14 -2.10
C ALA A 103 34.19 48.21 -2.54
N GLN A 104 35.42 48.17 -1.99
CA GLN A 104 36.50 49.07 -2.40
C GLN A 104 36.80 48.95 -3.91
N ALA A 105 36.92 47.73 -4.43
CA ALA A 105 37.17 47.50 -5.85
C ALA A 105 36.03 47.98 -6.76
N ILE A 106 34.76 47.81 -6.33
CA ILE A 106 33.59 48.33 -7.06
C ILE A 106 33.61 49.86 -7.13
N VAL A 107 33.93 50.52 -6.01
CA VAL A 107 34.02 51.98 -5.94
C VAL A 107 35.15 52.49 -6.81
N GLU A 108 36.33 51.86 -6.74
CA GLU A 108 37.46 52.22 -7.59
C GLU A 108 37.12 52.03 -9.07
N ARG A 109 36.49 50.91 -9.43
CA ARG A 109 36.01 50.69 -10.79
C ARG A 109 35.05 51.79 -11.24
N TYR A 110 34.09 52.19 -10.40
CA TYR A 110 33.13 53.25 -10.73
C TYR A 110 33.81 54.58 -11.06
N LEU A 111 34.91 54.91 -10.37
CA LEU A 111 35.70 56.12 -10.68
C LEU A 111 36.36 56.05 -12.06
N HIS A 112 36.77 54.86 -12.50
CA HIS A 112 37.39 54.66 -13.82
C HIS A 112 36.38 54.48 -14.95
N TYR A 113 35.26 53.79 -14.70
CA TYR A 113 34.29 53.35 -15.71
C TYR A 113 32.83 53.60 -15.29
N PRO A 114 32.41 54.85 -14.99
CA PRO A 114 31.09 55.13 -14.40
C PRO A 114 29.90 54.76 -15.29
N SER A 115 30.11 54.67 -16.61
CA SER A 115 29.08 54.31 -17.60
C SER A 115 29.05 52.83 -17.96
N TYR A 116 29.92 52.00 -17.36
CA TYR A 116 30.02 50.56 -17.64
C TYR A 116 29.73 49.76 -16.36
N PRO A 117 28.46 49.37 -16.14
CA PRO A 117 28.06 48.55 -15.01
C PRO A 117 28.92 47.29 -14.84
N LEU A 118 29.04 46.81 -13.60
CA LEU A 118 29.67 45.51 -13.31
C LEU A 118 28.59 44.50 -12.96
N ASP A 119 28.51 43.40 -13.72
CA ASP A 119 27.68 42.26 -13.34
C ASP A 119 28.47 41.29 -12.46
N VAL A 120 27.87 40.90 -11.34
CA VAL A 120 28.43 39.99 -10.35
C VAL A 120 27.54 38.75 -10.30
N ILE A 121 28.06 37.64 -10.82
CA ILE A 121 27.43 36.31 -10.77
C ILE A 121 27.69 35.68 -9.40
N ILE A 122 26.62 35.42 -8.66
CA ILE A 122 26.68 34.92 -7.29
C ILE A 122 26.56 33.40 -7.34
N ALA A 123 27.69 32.74 -7.56
CA ALA A 123 27.82 31.28 -7.67
C ALA A 123 27.96 30.61 -6.29
N GLU A 124 27.05 30.95 -5.38
CA GLU A 124 27.05 30.50 -3.98
C GLU A 124 25.85 29.62 -3.67
N ASN A 125 26.01 28.66 -2.76
CA ASN A 125 24.90 27.82 -2.30
C ASN A 125 24.14 28.52 -1.15
N ILE A 126 23.53 29.67 -1.43
CA ILE A 126 22.77 30.50 -0.50
C ILE A 126 21.41 30.90 -1.10
N HIS A 127 20.38 30.99 -0.27
CA HIS A 127 19.08 31.56 -0.65
C HIS A 127 19.15 33.09 -0.66
N ASP A 128 18.44 33.79 -1.54
CA ASP A 128 18.48 35.26 -1.69
C ASP A 128 19.92 35.82 -1.76
N GLY A 129 20.75 35.23 -2.62
CA GLY A 129 22.17 35.57 -2.72
C GLY A 129 22.43 37.03 -3.06
N ALA A 130 21.61 37.65 -3.89
CA ALA A 130 21.73 39.06 -4.25
C ALA A 130 21.45 39.97 -3.05
N ALA A 131 20.39 39.71 -2.30
CA ALA A 131 20.05 40.48 -1.11
C ALA A 131 21.14 40.33 -0.03
N GLN A 132 21.64 39.11 0.19
CA GLN A 132 22.71 38.87 1.17
C GLN A 132 24.01 39.58 0.77
N LEU A 133 24.47 39.42 -0.48
CA LEU A 133 25.69 40.09 -0.93
C LEU A 133 25.56 41.61 -0.86
N ALA A 134 24.42 42.16 -1.28
CA ALA A 134 24.15 43.59 -1.13
C ALA A 134 24.25 44.04 0.33
N SER A 135 23.67 43.29 1.27
CA SER A 135 23.71 43.60 2.70
C SER A 135 25.12 43.64 3.27
N PHE A 136 26.04 42.81 2.76
CA PHE A 136 27.45 42.83 3.16
C PHE A 136 28.23 43.96 2.50
N LEU A 137 27.85 44.40 1.29
CA LEU A 137 28.52 45.48 0.57
C LEU A 137 28.14 46.86 1.11
N TYR A 138 26.85 47.10 1.39
CA TYR A 138 26.35 48.43 1.79
C TYR A 138 27.14 49.12 2.92
N PRO A 139 27.54 48.43 4.02
CA PRO A 139 28.31 49.06 5.10
C PRO A 139 29.67 49.61 4.69
N HIS A 140 30.21 49.18 3.54
CA HIS A 140 31.53 49.55 3.04
C HIS A 140 31.48 50.51 1.84
N MET A 141 30.28 50.88 1.37
CA MET A 141 30.11 51.80 0.25
C MET A 141 30.10 53.27 0.71
N PRO A 142 30.58 54.22 -0.12
CA PRO A 142 30.46 55.65 0.16
C PRO A 142 29.00 56.10 0.32
N GLN A 143 28.78 57.11 1.17
CA GLN A 143 27.45 57.67 1.39
C GLN A 143 26.83 58.16 0.07
N GLY A 144 25.62 57.69 -0.26
CA GLY A 144 24.91 58.05 -1.49
C GLY A 144 25.26 57.21 -2.73
N PHE A 145 26.18 56.25 -2.63
CA PHE A 145 26.47 55.33 -3.73
C PHE A 145 25.28 54.38 -3.97
N LEU A 146 24.67 54.47 -5.16
CA LEU A 146 23.54 53.62 -5.53
C LEU A 146 24.04 52.30 -6.14
N LEU A 147 24.25 51.28 -5.29
CA LEU A 147 24.74 49.95 -5.72
C LEU A 147 23.88 49.35 -6.83
N SER A 148 22.56 49.35 -6.66
CA SER A 148 21.60 48.84 -7.64
C SER A 148 21.54 49.66 -8.93
N GLY A 149 22.19 50.82 -9.00
CA GLY A 149 22.33 51.62 -10.22
C GLY A 149 23.48 51.12 -11.10
N TYR A 150 24.59 50.71 -10.48
CA TYR A 150 25.86 50.40 -11.16
C TYR A 150 26.25 48.92 -11.17
N VAL A 151 25.81 48.14 -10.19
CA VAL A 151 26.16 46.71 -10.08
C VAL A 151 24.93 45.86 -10.35
N GLY A 152 25.06 44.91 -11.28
CA GLY A 152 24.07 43.86 -11.50
C GLY A 152 24.40 42.69 -10.57
N LEU A 153 23.48 42.35 -9.67
CA LEU A 153 23.65 41.21 -8.76
C LEU A 153 22.86 40.04 -9.34
N VAL A 154 23.58 39.09 -9.94
CA VAL A 154 23.00 37.99 -10.69
C VAL A 154 22.96 36.75 -9.82
N GLU A 155 21.77 36.37 -9.35
CA GLU A 155 21.59 35.12 -8.63
C GLU A 155 21.75 33.91 -9.55
N THR A 156 22.14 32.77 -8.97
CA THR A 156 22.33 31.52 -9.72
C THR A 156 21.65 30.33 -9.07
N SER A 157 21.28 29.34 -9.89
CA SER A 157 20.88 28.02 -9.42
C SER A 157 21.86 26.98 -9.97
N ILE A 158 22.83 26.58 -9.12
CA ILE A 158 23.90 25.65 -9.51
C ILE A 158 23.52 24.22 -9.17
N GLY A 159 23.32 23.39 -10.19
CA GLY A 159 22.98 21.96 -10.06
C GLY A 159 24.14 20.99 -10.24
N LYS A 160 25.39 21.46 -10.34
CA LYS A 160 26.55 20.61 -10.65
C LYS A 160 27.04 19.81 -9.44
N MET A 161 27.16 18.49 -9.60
CA MET A 161 27.76 17.53 -8.69
C MET A 161 29.25 17.42 -8.97
N VAL A 162 30.04 17.62 -7.91
CA VAL A 162 31.48 17.50 -7.97
C VAL A 162 31.90 16.39 -7.00
N PRO A 163 32.52 15.30 -7.47
CA PRO A 163 32.99 14.21 -6.63
C PRO A 163 34.09 14.69 -5.68
N ILE A 164 34.42 13.84 -4.69
CA ILE A 164 35.61 14.06 -3.86
C ILE A 164 36.84 14.03 -4.77
N GLN A 165 37.64 15.10 -4.70
CA GLN A 165 38.86 15.20 -5.50
C GLN A 165 39.91 14.24 -4.93
N THR A 166 40.50 13.41 -5.78
CA THR A 166 41.56 12.48 -5.39
C THR A 166 42.87 13.22 -5.17
N SER A 167 43.66 12.80 -4.18
CA SER A 167 44.98 13.37 -3.90
C SER A 167 45.93 13.14 -5.09
N GLY A 168 46.27 14.22 -5.80
CA GLY A 168 47.07 14.23 -7.03
C GLY A 168 47.46 15.66 -7.41
N ASP A 169 47.62 15.93 -8.72
CA ASP A 169 47.89 17.28 -9.22
C ASP A 169 46.71 18.24 -8.90
N PRO A 170 46.93 19.35 -8.17
CA PRO A 170 45.85 20.26 -7.76
C PRO A 170 45.18 21.00 -8.94
N LEU A 171 45.75 20.94 -10.13
CA LEU A 171 45.17 21.46 -11.36
C LEU A 171 44.32 20.42 -12.11
N ILE A 172 44.20 19.19 -11.63
CA ILE A 172 43.25 18.20 -12.17
C ILE A 172 41.99 18.20 -11.31
N MET A 173 40.85 18.40 -11.95
CA MET A 173 39.54 18.45 -11.33
C MET A 173 38.64 17.37 -11.90
N ARG A 174 37.98 16.58 -11.06
CA ARG A 174 36.93 15.65 -11.49
C ARG A 174 35.57 16.29 -11.32
N ALA A 175 34.71 16.16 -12.33
CA ALA A 175 33.37 16.74 -12.33
C ALA A 175 32.40 15.93 -13.20
N GLU A 176 31.10 16.05 -12.96
CA GLU A 176 30.10 15.41 -13.82
C GLU A 176 29.95 16.13 -15.19
N PRO A 177 29.31 15.50 -16.20
CA PRO A 177 29.07 16.10 -17.52
C PRO A 177 28.14 17.33 -17.52
N PHE A 178 27.23 17.44 -16.54
CA PHE A 178 26.26 18.53 -16.46
C PHE A 178 26.96 19.90 -16.34
N ASN A 179 26.62 20.82 -17.25
CA ASN A 179 27.31 22.11 -17.40
C ASN A 179 26.38 23.30 -17.63
N THR A 180 25.08 23.23 -17.32
CA THR A 180 24.17 24.38 -17.48
C THR A 180 24.22 25.31 -16.25
N LEU A 181 24.62 26.57 -16.46
CA LEU A 181 24.61 27.64 -15.46
C LEU A 181 23.33 28.48 -15.58
N ILE A 182 22.43 28.29 -14.63
CA ILE A 182 21.17 29.04 -14.56
C ILE A 182 21.41 30.35 -13.83
N VAL A 183 21.05 31.46 -14.48
CA VAL A 183 21.28 32.82 -13.99
C VAL A 183 19.99 33.64 -14.01
N ASP A 184 19.84 34.56 -13.05
CA ASP A 184 18.73 35.51 -13.06
C ASP A 184 18.87 36.49 -14.23
N ARG A 185 17.94 36.42 -15.19
CA ARG A 185 17.89 37.33 -16.33
C ARG A 185 17.76 38.79 -15.88
N LEU A 186 17.00 39.05 -14.81
CA LEU A 186 16.73 40.40 -14.32
C LEU A 186 17.87 40.96 -13.46
N GLY A 187 18.80 40.12 -13.03
CA GLY A 187 19.98 40.53 -12.24
C GLY A 187 21.06 41.23 -13.07
N PHE A 188 21.09 41.01 -14.39
CA PHE A 188 22.07 41.62 -15.29
C PHE A 188 21.75 43.08 -15.60
N LYS A 189 22.79 43.91 -15.63
CA LYS A 189 22.76 45.28 -16.16
C LYS A 189 23.35 45.41 -17.54
N ASN A 190 24.33 44.57 -17.89
CA ASN A 190 24.89 44.51 -19.23
C ASN A 190 24.22 43.41 -20.06
N GLN A 191 24.65 43.28 -21.31
CA GLN A 191 24.28 42.14 -22.15
C GLN A 191 24.71 40.84 -21.47
N ILE A 192 23.77 39.90 -21.37
CA ILE A 192 24.01 38.57 -20.82
C ILE A 192 25.15 37.89 -21.60
N PRO A 193 26.15 37.29 -20.94
CA PRO A 193 27.26 36.64 -21.62
C PRO A 193 26.78 35.57 -22.62
N GLU A 194 27.26 35.66 -23.86
CA GLU A 194 26.95 34.72 -24.94
C GLU A 194 27.73 33.40 -24.77
N CYS A 195 27.37 32.62 -23.76
CA CYS A 195 27.89 31.27 -23.52
C CYS A 195 26.76 30.26 -23.72
N LYS A 196 27.00 29.18 -24.46
CA LYS A 196 25.97 28.14 -24.72
C LYS A 196 25.47 27.48 -23.43
N GLU A 197 26.33 27.43 -22.42
CA GLU A 197 26.09 26.85 -21.12
C GLU A 197 25.26 27.74 -20.18
N ILE A 198 25.05 29.02 -20.51
CA ILE A 198 24.32 29.96 -19.66
C ILE A 198 22.84 29.98 -20.07
N GLU A 199 21.97 29.67 -19.12
CA GLU A 199 20.51 29.75 -19.26
C GLU A 199 19.97 30.88 -18.39
N ALA A 200 19.56 31.98 -19.01
CA ALA A 200 19.01 33.13 -18.30
C ALA A 200 17.49 33.01 -18.12
N VAL A 201 17.04 32.95 -16.87
CA VAL A 201 15.66 32.62 -16.50
C VAL A 201 15.00 33.72 -15.67
N SER A 202 13.68 33.70 -15.57
CA SER A 202 12.91 34.57 -14.68
C SER A 202 11.53 33.97 -14.39
N PRO A 203 11.06 33.93 -13.12
CA PRO A 203 11.78 34.35 -11.91
C PRO A 203 12.84 33.31 -11.50
N ILE A 204 14.01 33.75 -11.01
CA ILE A 204 15.10 32.86 -10.56
C ILE A 204 14.68 32.00 -9.35
N ALA A 205 13.80 32.52 -8.49
CA ALA A 205 13.26 31.80 -7.33
C ALA A 205 12.67 30.43 -7.71
N ALA A 206 11.95 30.35 -8.84
CA ALA A 206 11.39 29.09 -9.32
C ALA A 206 12.47 28.01 -9.55
N TYR A 207 13.64 28.41 -10.07
CA TYR A 207 14.74 27.50 -10.38
C TYR A 207 15.63 27.19 -9.16
N VAL A 208 15.66 28.08 -8.17
CA VAL A 208 16.23 27.81 -6.86
C VAL A 208 15.38 26.75 -6.15
N ASP A 209 14.06 26.91 -6.16
CA ASP A 209 13.12 25.94 -5.59
C ASP A 209 13.11 24.62 -6.36
N ARG A 210 13.21 24.65 -7.70
CA ARG A 210 13.40 23.42 -8.50
C ARG A 210 14.62 22.64 -8.04
N LYS A 211 15.75 23.31 -7.82
CA LYS A 211 16.94 22.65 -7.29
C LYS A 211 16.72 22.14 -5.86
N LEU A 212 16.07 22.92 -4.99
CA LEU A 212 15.85 22.52 -3.60
C LEU A 212 14.88 21.34 -3.48
N PHE A 213 13.77 21.37 -4.21
CA PHE A 213 12.66 20.43 -4.06
C PHE A 213 12.70 19.26 -5.05
N ILE A 214 13.48 19.33 -6.13
CA ILE A 214 13.70 18.16 -7.01
C ILE A 214 15.08 17.57 -6.80
N HIS A 215 16.14 18.33 -7.08
CA HIS A 215 17.51 17.82 -7.02
C HIS A 215 17.92 17.46 -5.59
N ASN A 216 17.90 18.43 -4.67
CA ASN A 216 18.33 18.23 -3.30
C ASN A 216 17.43 17.23 -2.56
N LEU A 217 16.11 17.28 -2.78
CA LEU A 217 15.14 16.32 -2.25
C LEU A 217 15.40 14.92 -2.77
N GLY A 218 15.47 14.74 -4.10
CA GLY A 218 15.68 13.43 -4.74
C GLY A 218 16.98 12.77 -4.28
N HIS A 219 18.06 13.56 -4.21
CA HIS A 219 19.35 13.07 -3.77
C HIS A 219 19.32 12.61 -2.30
N ALA A 220 18.65 13.37 -1.42
CA ALA A 220 18.49 12.99 -0.02
C ALA A 220 17.55 11.78 0.14
N ALA A 221 16.44 11.75 -0.60
CA ALA A 221 15.50 10.63 -0.63
C ALA A 221 16.19 9.33 -1.06
N ALA A 222 17.10 9.37 -2.04
CA ALA A 222 17.90 8.22 -2.45
C ALA A 222 18.73 7.66 -1.30
N ALA A 223 19.38 8.52 -0.51
CA ALA A 223 20.12 8.08 0.66
C ALA A 223 19.21 7.50 1.76
N TYR A 224 18.03 8.09 2.00
CA TYR A 224 17.13 7.64 3.07
C TYR A 224 16.40 6.34 2.73
N PHE A 225 15.86 6.22 1.52
CA PHE A 225 15.26 4.97 1.04
C PHE A 225 16.32 3.87 0.89
N GLY A 226 17.49 4.20 0.34
CA GLY A 226 18.61 3.29 0.20
C GLY A 226 19.10 2.76 1.55
N TYR A 227 19.36 3.63 2.53
CA TYR A 227 19.77 3.22 3.87
C TYR A 227 18.74 2.36 4.58
N ARG A 228 17.45 2.71 4.47
CA ARG A 228 16.37 1.95 5.12
C ARG A 228 16.32 0.50 4.67
N ARG A 229 16.65 0.26 3.39
CA ARG A 229 16.59 -1.06 2.74
C ARG A 229 17.94 -1.79 2.74
N TYR A 230 19.04 -1.05 2.64
CA TYR A 230 20.41 -1.56 2.59
C TYR A 230 21.30 -0.81 3.58
N PRO A 231 21.16 -1.01 4.91
CA PRO A 231 21.91 -0.24 5.91
C PRO A 231 23.43 -0.39 5.84
N GLN A 232 23.90 -1.47 5.21
CA GLN A 232 25.32 -1.81 5.07
C GLN A 232 25.92 -1.41 3.72
N GLU A 233 25.12 -0.96 2.76
CA GLU A 233 25.64 -0.55 1.45
C GLU A 233 26.12 0.91 1.51
N PRO A 234 27.44 1.16 1.37
CA PRO A 234 27.96 2.52 1.47
C PRO A 234 27.66 3.37 0.24
N MET A 235 27.48 2.79 -0.95
CA MET A 235 27.40 3.52 -2.22
C MET A 235 25.97 3.89 -2.61
N LEU A 236 25.75 5.16 -2.95
CA LEU A 236 24.44 5.65 -3.40
C LEU A 236 24.02 5.03 -4.74
N ALA A 237 24.95 4.91 -5.68
CA ALA A 237 24.66 4.31 -6.98
C ALA A 237 24.15 2.86 -6.85
N ARG A 238 24.76 2.08 -5.94
CA ARG A 238 24.37 0.67 -5.69
C ARG A 238 22.96 0.55 -5.12
N VAL A 239 22.58 1.40 -4.17
CA VAL A 239 21.21 1.35 -3.63
C VAL A 239 20.16 1.78 -4.66
N LEU A 240 20.53 2.57 -5.68
CA LEU A 240 19.65 2.98 -6.78
C LEU A 240 19.54 1.94 -7.90
N GLU A 241 20.37 0.89 -7.91
CA GLU A 241 20.20 -0.26 -8.80
C GLU A 241 18.93 -1.07 -8.45
N ASP A 242 18.45 -0.97 -7.21
CA ASP A 242 17.18 -1.57 -6.80
C ASP A 242 15.99 -0.80 -7.40
N PRO A 243 15.16 -1.44 -8.26
CA PRO A 243 14.00 -0.80 -8.86
C PRO A 243 13.00 -0.22 -7.84
N VAL A 244 12.91 -0.81 -6.64
CA VAL A 244 12.01 -0.35 -5.58
C VAL A 244 12.52 0.96 -4.97
N VAL A 245 13.82 1.07 -4.70
CA VAL A 245 14.43 2.29 -4.18
C VAL A 245 14.36 3.37 -5.26
N PHE A 246 14.72 3.03 -6.50
CA PHE A 246 14.64 3.92 -7.64
C PHE A 246 13.23 4.51 -7.81
N GLU A 247 12.19 3.66 -7.78
CA GLU A 247 10.81 4.12 -7.92
C GLU A 247 10.34 4.97 -6.75
N ALA A 248 10.74 4.64 -5.52
CA ALA A 248 10.39 5.42 -4.35
C ALA A 248 10.96 6.85 -4.42
N VAL A 249 12.21 6.98 -4.87
CA VAL A 249 12.86 8.29 -5.10
C VAL A 249 12.16 9.04 -6.23
N ARG A 250 11.91 8.37 -7.36
CA ARG A 250 11.20 8.95 -8.51
C ARG A 250 9.82 9.46 -8.13
N SER A 251 9.06 8.69 -7.36
CA SER A 251 7.73 9.06 -6.88
C SER A 251 7.76 10.28 -5.96
N ALA A 252 8.72 10.35 -5.04
CA ALA A 252 8.90 11.53 -4.18
C ALA A 252 9.25 12.79 -5.00
N MET A 253 10.11 12.66 -6.03
CA MET A 253 10.44 13.76 -6.93
C MET A 253 9.25 14.20 -7.79
N ARG A 254 8.41 13.27 -8.24
CA ARG A 254 7.18 13.58 -9.02
C ARG A 254 6.12 14.30 -8.18
N GLN A 255 5.91 13.91 -6.93
CA GLN A 255 5.03 14.67 -6.03
C GLN A 255 5.53 16.10 -5.81
N SER A 256 6.85 16.25 -5.69
CA SER A 256 7.47 17.57 -5.55
C SER A 256 7.37 18.41 -6.83
N ARG A 257 7.46 17.77 -8.01
CA ARG A 257 7.19 18.40 -9.32
C ARG A 257 5.78 18.97 -9.38
N ASP A 258 4.77 18.21 -8.93
CA ASP A 258 3.38 18.68 -8.96
C ASP A 258 3.20 19.91 -8.06
N GLY A 259 3.92 19.94 -6.94
CA GLY A 259 4.05 21.13 -6.11
C GLY A 259 4.64 22.33 -6.85
N LEU A 260 5.76 22.14 -7.54
CA LEU A 260 6.41 23.23 -8.30
C LEU A 260 5.57 23.75 -9.46
N LEU A 261 4.83 22.88 -10.15
CA LEU A 261 3.89 23.30 -11.21
C LEU A 261 2.78 24.19 -10.66
N THR A 262 2.39 23.97 -9.41
CA THR A 262 1.37 24.76 -8.72
C THR A 262 1.94 26.09 -8.23
N LEU A 263 3.17 26.08 -7.69
CA LEU A 263 3.84 27.28 -7.18
C LEU A 263 4.32 28.21 -8.31
N TYR A 264 4.73 27.65 -9.44
CA TYR A 264 5.35 28.36 -10.56
C TYR A 264 4.81 27.91 -11.92
N PRO A 265 3.50 28.10 -12.21
CA PRO A 265 2.85 27.59 -13.42
C PRO A 265 3.43 28.15 -14.72
N ASP A 266 3.95 29.38 -14.68
CA ASP A 266 4.52 30.05 -15.86
C ASP A 266 6.01 29.71 -16.09
N ALA A 267 6.69 29.15 -15.09
CA ALA A 267 8.12 28.85 -15.16
C ALA A 267 8.41 27.43 -15.68
N PHE A 268 7.48 26.49 -15.48
CA PHE A 268 7.70 25.07 -15.75
C PHE A 268 6.55 24.41 -16.49
N THR A 269 6.89 23.38 -17.26
CA THR A 269 5.92 22.41 -17.79
C THR A 269 6.19 21.04 -17.16
N ALA A 270 5.16 20.19 -17.07
CA ALA A 270 5.31 18.83 -16.54
C ALA A 270 6.41 18.06 -17.28
N SER A 271 6.42 18.11 -18.61
CA SER A 271 7.45 17.48 -19.44
C SER A 271 8.86 17.99 -19.12
N SER A 272 9.05 19.31 -18.96
CA SER A 272 10.38 19.86 -18.65
C SER A 272 10.92 19.39 -17.29
N LEU A 273 10.04 19.24 -16.30
CA LEU A 273 10.42 18.76 -14.98
C LEU A 273 10.62 17.24 -14.96
N ASP A 274 9.83 16.48 -15.70
CA ASP A 274 10.01 15.03 -15.84
C ASP A 274 11.34 14.70 -16.50
N THR A 275 11.69 15.38 -17.60
CA THR A 275 13.01 15.22 -18.23
C THR A 275 14.14 15.56 -17.25
N TYR A 276 13.95 16.59 -16.41
CA TYR A 276 14.92 16.95 -15.38
C TYR A 276 15.03 15.91 -14.26
N ILE A 277 13.91 15.29 -13.85
CA ILE A 277 13.89 14.20 -12.85
C ILE A 277 14.63 12.98 -13.40
N GLU A 278 14.35 12.56 -14.62
CA GLU A 278 14.99 11.39 -15.22
C GLU A 278 16.51 11.62 -15.41
N ASP A 279 16.94 12.81 -15.85
CA ASP A 279 18.36 13.20 -15.88
C ASP A 279 19.03 13.06 -14.50
N LEU A 280 18.39 13.59 -13.46
CA LEU A 280 18.91 13.53 -12.10
C LEU A 280 19.00 12.11 -11.56
N LEU A 281 18.01 11.26 -11.82
CA LEU A 281 18.03 9.87 -11.39
C LEU A 281 19.20 9.11 -12.01
N GLN A 282 19.49 9.33 -13.30
CA GLN A 282 20.68 8.77 -13.95
C GLN A 282 21.98 9.30 -13.33
N ARG A 283 22.01 10.59 -12.98
CA ARG A 283 23.18 11.20 -12.34
C ARG A 283 23.40 10.68 -10.92
N PHE A 284 22.35 10.46 -10.14
CA PHE A 284 22.47 9.85 -8.81
C PHE A 284 22.96 8.40 -8.88
N ALA A 285 22.61 7.68 -9.95
CA ALA A 285 23.05 6.30 -10.20
C ALA A 285 24.48 6.18 -10.77
N ASN A 286 25.16 7.28 -11.05
CA ASN A 286 26.49 7.29 -11.66
C ASN A 286 27.57 6.83 -10.68
N HIS A 287 28.16 5.65 -10.91
CA HIS A 287 29.19 5.08 -10.03
C HIS A 287 30.46 5.92 -9.99
N ALA A 288 30.78 6.60 -11.10
CA ALA A 288 32.00 7.39 -11.21
C ALA A 288 32.04 8.62 -10.28
N LEU A 289 30.88 9.05 -9.74
CA LEU A 289 30.80 10.13 -8.75
C LEU A 289 31.31 9.74 -7.37
N GLY A 290 31.30 8.44 -7.04
CA GLY A 290 31.77 7.96 -5.74
C GLY A 290 30.88 8.40 -4.56
N ASP A 291 29.61 8.72 -4.81
CA ASP A 291 28.71 9.22 -3.77
C ASP A 291 28.29 8.14 -2.80
N THR A 292 28.47 8.41 -1.51
CA THR A 292 28.10 7.50 -0.43
C THR A 292 26.78 7.89 0.22
N VAL A 293 26.03 6.89 0.66
CA VAL A 293 24.78 7.05 1.43
C VAL A 293 25.01 7.94 2.65
N PHE A 294 26.12 7.75 3.37
CA PHE A 294 26.52 8.60 4.50
C PHE A 294 26.71 10.08 4.10
N ARG A 295 27.55 10.34 3.07
CA ARG A 295 27.88 11.71 2.62
C ARG A 295 26.63 12.47 2.20
N ILE A 296 25.72 11.76 1.52
CA ILE A 296 24.50 12.32 0.95
C ILE A 296 23.35 12.39 1.96
N GLY A 297 23.28 11.51 2.96
CA GLY A 297 22.20 11.50 3.95
C GLY A 297 22.44 12.40 5.17
N ARG A 298 23.70 12.64 5.57
CA ARG A 298 24.07 13.40 6.79
C ARG A 298 23.59 14.85 6.87
N ASP A 299 23.72 15.50 8.03
CA ASP A 299 23.27 16.87 8.33
C ASP A 299 21.73 16.97 8.44
N LEU A 300 21.14 16.02 9.17
CA LEU A 300 19.70 15.85 9.41
C LEU A 300 19.04 17.14 9.95
N PRO A 301 19.60 17.86 10.95
CA PRO A 301 18.96 19.08 11.49
C PRO A 301 18.74 20.16 10.45
N ARG A 302 19.56 20.20 9.40
CA ARG A 302 19.37 21.13 8.30
C ARG A 302 18.34 20.59 7.30
N LYS A 303 18.45 19.32 6.91
CA LYS A 303 17.63 18.73 5.83
C LYS A 303 16.17 18.48 6.20
N LEU A 304 15.88 18.32 7.49
CA LEU A 304 14.52 18.13 8.01
C LEU A 304 13.82 19.44 8.39
N ARG A 305 14.56 20.56 8.41
CA ARG A 305 14.02 21.85 8.82
C ARG A 305 12.96 22.36 7.84
N HIS A 306 12.04 23.18 8.34
CA HIS A 306 10.90 23.73 7.60
C HIS A 306 11.25 24.55 6.35
N ASP A 307 12.45 25.10 6.27
CA ASP A 307 12.96 25.92 5.17
C ASP A 307 13.92 25.13 4.24
N ASP A 308 13.98 23.79 4.35
CA ASP A 308 14.78 22.92 3.49
C ASP A 308 13.91 21.91 2.72
N ARG A 309 14.55 20.97 2.03
CA ARG A 309 14.03 20.19 0.91
C ARG A 309 12.76 19.37 1.19
N LEU A 310 12.60 18.78 2.38
CA LEU A 310 11.52 17.82 2.66
C LEU A 310 10.31 18.51 3.32
N MET A 311 10.52 19.10 4.49
CA MET A 311 9.44 19.80 5.19
C MET A 311 9.01 21.07 4.43
N GLY A 312 9.94 21.78 3.77
CA GLY A 312 9.62 23.00 3.04
C GLY A 312 8.64 22.79 1.89
N ILE A 313 8.82 21.75 1.06
CA ILE A 313 7.86 21.48 -0.01
C ILE A 313 6.52 21.02 0.55
N MET A 314 6.51 20.16 1.60
CA MET A 314 5.25 19.73 2.24
C MET A 314 4.46 20.93 2.78
N LEU A 315 5.15 21.91 3.40
CA LEU A 315 4.52 23.15 3.86
C LEU A 315 4.02 24.00 2.70
N ALA A 316 4.82 24.18 1.66
CA ALA A 316 4.48 25.00 0.49
C ALA A 316 3.21 24.50 -0.23
N ILE A 317 2.97 23.18 -0.23
CA ILE A 317 1.82 22.58 -0.94
C ILE A 317 0.68 22.13 -0.01
N SER A 318 0.85 22.23 1.30
CA SER A 318 -0.14 21.77 2.29
C SER A 318 -1.53 22.39 2.13
N ASN A 319 -1.61 23.60 1.57
CA ASN A 319 -2.87 24.30 1.35
C ASN A 319 -3.56 23.96 0.01
N VAL A 320 -2.96 23.12 -0.83
CA VAL A 320 -3.42 22.88 -2.21
C VAL A 320 -3.91 21.45 -2.46
N ASN A 321 -4.14 20.67 -1.41
CA ASN A 321 -4.67 19.29 -1.46
C ASN A 321 -3.95 18.36 -2.47
N LEU A 322 -2.64 18.56 -2.63
CA LEU A 322 -1.78 17.68 -3.44
C LEU A 322 -1.23 16.53 -2.57
N PRO A 323 -1.06 15.32 -3.13
CA PRO A 323 -0.48 14.20 -2.40
C PRO A 323 1.02 14.42 -2.17
N PHE A 324 1.48 14.13 -0.95
CA PHE A 324 2.91 14.23 -0.57
C PHE A 324 3.40 13.02 0.23
N ASP A 325 2.71 11.89 0.13
CA ASP A 325 2.98 10.68 0.92
C ASP A 325 4.38 10.08 0.68
N HIS A 326 4.92 10.15 -0.53
CA HIS A 326 6.27 9.68 -0.83
C HIS A 326 7.34 10.63 -0.27
N ILE A 327 7.09 11.94 -0.29
CA ILE A 327 7.95 12.95 0.36
C ILE A 327 7.93 12.72 1.88
N ALA A 328 6.74 12.50 2.45
CA ALA A 328 6.57 12.19 3.86
C ALA A 328 7.27 10.86 4.25
N ARG A 329 7.22 9.82 3.41
CA ARG A 329 8.01 8.58 3.61
C ARG A 329 9.51 8.83 3.62
N ALA A 330 10.02 9.69 2.73
CA ALA A 330 11.43 10.09 2.76
C ALA A 330 11.78 10.83 4.07
N TYR A 331 10.88 11.69 4.57
CA TYR A 331 11.03 12.38 5.86
C TYR A 331 11.07 11.40 7.04
N ILE A 332 10.17 10.42 7.09
CA ILE A 332 10.17 9.38 8.14
C ILE A 332 11.45 8.54 8.09
N ASN A 333 11.88 8.10 6.90
CA ASN A 333 13.13 7.34 6.77
C ASN A 333 14.36 8.15 7.18
N ALA A 334 14.33 9.47 6.97
CA ALA A 334 15.39 10.37 7.44
C ALA A 334 15.45 10.48 8.98
N LEU A 335 14.31 10.40 9.68
CA LEU A 335 14.28 10.35 11.15
C LEU A 335 14.92 9.06 11.70
N LEU A 336 14.95 7.99 10.90
CA LEU A 336 15.56 6.70 11.23
C LEU A 336 16.99 6.57 10.68
N PHE A 337 17.53 7.61 10.06
CA PHE A 337 18.81 7.55 9.37
C PHE A 337 19.99 7.62 10.35
N ALA A 338 20.86 6.60 10.31
CA ALA A 338 22.02 6.49 11.18
C ALA A 338 23.24 5.88 10.46
N ALA A 339 23.41 6.20 9.17
CA ALA A 339 24.59 5.77 8.41
C ALA A 339 25.88 6.36 9.02
N LYS A 340 26.98 5.61 8.88
CA LYS A 340 28.30 5.97 9.43
C LYS A 340 29.31 6.20 8.30
N ASP A 341 30.35 6.97 8.60
CA ASP A 341 31.50 7.13 7.70
C ASP A 341 32.34 5.84 7.62
N GLU A 342 33.37 5.86 6.77
CA GLU A 342 34.33 4.77 6.60
C GLU A 342 35.08 4.41 7.90
N GLN A 343 35.10 5.31 8.87
CA GLN A 343 35.69 5.10 10.20
C GLN A 343 34.66 4.64 11.25
N GLY A 344 33.41 4.39 10.85
CA GLY A 344 32.34 3.90 11.71
C GLY A 344 31.69 4.98 12.58
N ASN A 345 31.88 6.26 12.28
CA ASN A 345 31.36 7.39 13.06
C ASN A 345 30.14 8.04 12.41
N LEU A 346 29.20 8.49 13.26
CA LEU A 346 28.12 9.38 12.83
C LEU A 346 28.66 10.78 12.56
N PHE A 347 28.00 11.52 11.68
CA PHE A 347 28.27 12.94 11.52
C PHE A 347 27.94 13.68 12.82
N VAL A 348 28.83 14.58 13.27
CA VAL A 348 28.77 15.19 14.62
C VAL A 348 27.40 15.82 14.92
N ARG A 349 26.84 16.58 13.97
CA ARG A 349 25.52 17.22 14.13
C ARG A 349 24.36 16.24 14.14
N ASP A 350 24.50 15.11 13.46
CA ASP A 350 23.45 14.07 13.41
C ASP A 350 23.44 13.29 14.72
N ARG A 351 24.62 12.99 15.29
CA ARG A 351 24.71 12.40 16.63
C ARG A 351 24.04 13.29 17.68
N GLU A 352 24.37 14.57 17.72
CA GLU A 352 23.74 15.54 18.64
C GLU A 352 22.23 15.66 18.43
N PHE A 353 21.75 15.46 17.20
CA PHE A 353 20.33 15.47 16.87
C PHE A 353 19.63 14.20 17.35
N LEU A 354 20.20 13.03 17.08
CA LEU A 354 19.68 11.74 17.50
C LEU A 354 19.59 11.66 19.04
N GLU A 355 20.63 12.13 19.75
CA GLU A 355 20.63 12.26 21.21
C GLU A 355 19.52 13.18 21.73
N LYS A 356 19.18 14.25 20.99
CA LYS A 356 18.10 15.19 21.37
C LYS A 356 16.70 14.62 21.17
N ILE A 357 16.51 13.74 20.20
CA ILE A 357 15.20 13.13 19.91
C ILE A 357 14.97 11.81 20.63
N GLU A 358 16.01 11.24 21.23
CA GLU A 358 15.92 10.00 22.02
C GLU A 358 14.90 10.13 23.16
N GLY A 359 14.02 9.13 23.28
CA GLY A 359 12.97 9.08 24.30
C GLY A 359 11.79 10.06 24.10
N LYS A 360 11.77 10.84 23.02
CA LYS A 360 10.66 11.75 22.71
C LYS A 360 9.52 11.03 21.97
N SER A 361 8.31 11.57 22.11
CA SER A 361 7.19 11.16 21.28
C SER A 361 7.44 11.48 19.79
N PHE A 362 6.63 10.88 18.92
CA PHE A 362 6.73 11.11 17.48
C PHE A 362 6.50 12.59 17.14
N GLU A 363 5.49 13.21 17.72
CA GLU A 363 5.14 14.61 17.52
C GLU A 363 6.28 15.53 17.94
N GLU A 364 6.84 15.29 19.12
CA GLU A 364 7.99 16.05 19.63
C GLU A 364 9.21 15.90 18.73
N THR A 365 9.42 14.71 18.18
CA THR A 365 10.50 14.44 17.21
C THR A 365 10.30 15.25 15.93
N VAL A 366 9.09 15.28 15.37
CA VAL A 366 8.76 16.06 14.17
C VAL A 366 8.89 17.57 14.42
N VAL A 367 8.43 18.05 15.59
CA VAL A 367 8.59 19.45 16.04
C VAL A 367 10.06 19.85 16.09
N LEU A 368 10.92 19.04 16.72
CA LEU A 368 12.35 19.31 16.80
C LEU A 368 13.06 19.23 15.44
N ALA A 369 12.70 18.24 14.62
CA ALA A 369 13.28 18.04 13.29
C ALA A 369 12.93 19.18 12.33
N SER A 370 11.68 19.64 12.36
CA SER A 370 11.20 20.74 11.51
C SER A 370 11.66 22.12 11.98
N GLY A 371 11.97 22.27 13.27
CA GLY A 371 12.26 23.56 13.89
C GLY A 371 11.03 24.47 13.99
N LEU A 372 9.82 23.91 13.93
CA LEU A 372 8.55 24.61 14.09
C LEU A 372 7.94 24.32 15.47
N SER A 373 7.04 25.18 15.94
CA SER A 373 6.15 24.82 17.06
C SER A 373 5.06 23.85 16.59
N SER A 374 4.48 23.08 17.52
CA SER A 374 3.38 22.14 17.22
C SER A 374 2.25 22.80 16.43
N ASP A 375 1.89 24.03 16.81
CA ASP A 375 0.77 24.76 16.24
C ASP A 375 1.07 25.33 14.85
N SER A 376 2.36 25.38 14.48
CA SER A 376 2.82 25.87 13.17
C SER A 376 2.90 24.76 12.12
N ILE A 377 2.73 23.49 12.51
CA ILE A 377 2.73 22.35 11.58
C ILE A 377 1.27 22.09 11.17
N PRO A 378 0.91 22.23 9.87
CA PRO A 378 -0.42 21.92 9.39
C PRO A 378 -0.87 20.50 9.81
N SER A 379 -2.11 20.38 10.26
CA SER A 379 -2.67 19.11 10.75
C SER A 379 -2.58 17.99 9.71
N VAL A 380 -2.77 18.31 8.43
CA VAL A 380 -2.63 17.38 7.31
C VAL A 380 -1.21 16.79 7.23
N ILE A 381 -0.17 17.58 7.47
CA ILE A 381 1.22 17.09 7.46
C ILE A 381 1.45 16.17 8.65
N MET A 382 1.06 16.59 9.86
CA MET A 382 1.27 15.78 11.07
C MET A 382 0.49 14.46 11.01
N GLN A 383 -0.75 14.48 10.52
CA GLN A 383 -1.58 13.30 10.32
C GLN A 383 -0.99 12.35 9.27
N THR A 384 -0.53 12.86 8.13
CA THR A 384 0.12 12.04 7.09
C THR A 384 1.42 11.44 7.60
N LEU A 385 2.26 12.22 8.27
CA LEU A 385 3.50 11.73 8.87
C LEU A 385 3.23 10.67 9.95
N ARG A 386 2.24 10.88 10.82
CA ARG A 386 1.83 9.89 11.84
C ARG A 386 1.28 8.62 11.20
N ARG A 387 0.39 8.76 10.22
CA ARG A 387 -0.15 7.63 9.45
C ARG A 387 1.00 6.79 8.90
N ILE A 388 1.92 7.41 8.14
CA ILE A 388 3.09 6.76 7.52
C ILE A 388 4.02 6.16 8.57
N HIS A 389 4.29 6.87 9.66
CA HIS A 389 5.09 6.36 10.78
C HIS A 389 4.47 5.11 11.39
N ASP A 390 3.16 5.11 11.60
CA ASP A 390 2.41 3.96 12.09
C ASP A 390 2.42 2.82 11.06
N GLU A 391 2.38 3.10 9.75
CA GLU A 391 2.61 2.07 8.70
C GLU A 391 4.02 1.47 8.80
N SER A 392 5.03 2.31 9.06
CA SER A 392 6.45 1.92 9.15
C SER A 392 6.81 1.20 10.46
N LYS A 393 6.00 1.39 11.50
CA LYS A 393 6.06 0.69 12.79
C LYS A 393 5.39 -0.67 12.76
N VAL A 394 4.66 -1.03 11.71
CA VAL A 394 4.13 -2.39 11.59
C VAL A 394 5.25 -3.33 11.12
N ASN A 395 6.07 -3.72 12.10
CA ASN A 395 7.19 -4.65 12.07
C ASN A 395 7.06 -5.73 10.99
N GLY A 396 8.08 -5.88 10.14
CA GLY A 396 8.40 -7.18 9.57
C GLY A 396 8.75 -8.14 10.70
N LEU A 397 8.20 -9.35 10.66
CA LEU A 397 8.50 -10.40 11.65
C LEU A 397 9.85 -11.01 11.32
N GLU A 398 10.75 -11.09 12.30
CA GLU A 398 11.90 -11.99 12.20
C GLU A 398 11.41 -13.42 12.47
N ILE A 399 11.44 -14.25 11.44
CA ILE A 399 11.00 -15.64 11.50
C ILE A 399 12.22 -16.54 11.30
N THR A 400 12.47 -17.41 12.26
CA THR A 400 13.55 -18.40 12.18
C THR A 400 13.03 -19.71 11.59
N GLY A 401 13.62 -20.14 10.49
CA GLY A 401 13.34 -21.41 9.84
C GLY A 401 13.83 -22.60 10.66
N ASP A 402 13.07 -23.68 10.62
CA ASP A 402 13.41 -24.97 11.22
C ASP A 402 13.66 -26.07 10.18
N GLY A 403 13.60 -25.73 8.89
CA GLY A 403 13.87 -26.61 7.76
C GLY A 403 12.74 -27.54 7.36
N HIS A 404 11.58 -27.51 8.03
CA HIS A 404 10.49 -28.44 7.74
C HIS A 404 9.10 -27.79 7.74
N ARG A 405 8.84 -26.78 8.58
CA ARG A 405 7.59 -26.02 8.54
C ARG A 405 7.60 -24.95 7.45
N THR A 406 6.44 -24.71 6.85
CA THR A 406 6.23 -23.61 5.91
C THR A 406 6.36 -22.27 6.62
N LEU A 407 6.67 -21.23 5.85
CA LEU A 407 6.80 -19.87 6.33
C LEU A 407 5.51 -19.45 7.03
N MET A 408 4.36 -19.79 6.44
CA MET A 408 3.03 -19.58 7.01
C MET A 408 2.88 -20.22 8.40
N GLU A 409 3.25 -21.50 8.54
CA GLU A 409 3.21 -22.21 9.84
C GLU A 409 4.08 -21.54 10.91
N LEU A 410 5.26 -21.05 10.50
CA LEU A 410 6.18 -20.31 11.36
C LEU A 410 5.65 -18.91 11.73
N MET A 411 5.00 -18.19 10.80
CA MET A 411 4.41 -16.88 11.10
C MET A 411 3.30 -17.00 12.14
N PHE A 412 2.57 -18.10 12.13
CA PHE A 412 1.46 -18.31 13.05
C PHE A 412 1.87 -18.52 14.51
N ASP A 413 3.15 -18.74 14.79
CA ASP A 413 3.65 -18.72 16.18
C ASP A 413 3.69 -17.29 16.75
N HIS A 414 3.49 -16.28 15.89
CA HIS A 414 3.32 -14.88 16.26
C HIS A 414 1.83 -14.50 16.22
N HIS A 415 1.22 -14.33 17.40
CA HIS A 415 -0.23 -14.19 17.60
C HIS A 415 -0.92 -12.97 16.94
N ASP A 416 -0.17 -12.02 16.38
CA ASP A 416 -0.69 -10.74 15.89
C ASP A 416 -0.72 -10.58 14.36
N ILE A 417 -0.36 -11.61 13.59
CA ILE A 417 -0.20 -11.49 12.13
C ILE A 417 -0.90 -12.63 11.37
N THR A 418 -1.90 -12.26 10.58
CA THR A 418 -2.63 -13.15 9.66
C THR A 418 -2.34 -12.78 8.20
N VAL A 419 -2.11 -13.82 7.38
CA VAL A 419 -1.88 -13.72 5.93
C VAL A 419 -3.09 -14.30 5.22
N ASN A 420 -3.59 -13.62 4.19
CA ASN A 420 -4.75 -14.10 3.44
C ASN A 420 -4.46 -15.46 2.75
N ALA A 421 -5.09 -16.54 3.23
CA ALA A 421 -4.89 -17.90 2.73
C ALA A 421 -6.21 -18.58 2.33
N PRO A 422 -6.96 -18.05 1.34
CA PRO A 422 -8.33 -18.46 1.09
C PRO A 422 -8.46 -19.92 0.58
N CYS A 423 -7.41 -20.49 -0.02
CA CYS A 423 -7.33 -21.93 -0.32
C CYS A 423 -6.89 -22.82 0.87
N GLY A 424 -6.75 -22.26 2.08
CA GLY A 424 -6.36 -23.00 3.28
C GLY A 424 -4.92 -23.48 3.26
N ALA A 425 -4.01 -22.63 2.77
CA ALA A 425 -2.59 -22.93 2.67
C ALA A 425 -2.22 -24.12 1.74
N ASN A 426 -3.13 -24.64 0.94
CA ASN A 426 -2.85 -25.74 0.00
C ASN A 426 -2.00 -25.35 -1.23
N GLY A 427 -1.57 -24.08 -1.32
CA GLY A 427 -0.73 -23.62 -2.42
C GLY A 427 -1.42 -23.54 -3.78
N LEU A 428 -2.75 -23.39 -3.81
CA LEU A 428 -3.58 -23.44 -5.02
C LEU A 428 -3.99 -22.07 -5.58
N CYS A 429 -4.12 -21.04 -4.72
CA CYS A 429 -4.72 -19.74 -5.08
C CYS A 429 -3.73 -18.59 -5.30
N GLY A 430 -2.47 -18.73 -4.89
CA GLY A 430 -1.47 -17.66 -5.02
C GLY A 430 -1.62 -16.46 -4.06
N LYS A 431 -2.57 -16.49 -3.11
CA LYS A 431 -2.92 -15.30 -2.30
C LYS A 431 -2.21 -15.18 -0.96
N CYS A 432 -1.49 -16.23 -0.53
CA CYS A 432 -0.70 -16.26 0.70
C CYS A 432 0.60 -15.45 0.60
N LEU A 433 0.54 -14.27 -0.03
CA LEU A 433 1.68 -13.46 -0.42
C LEU A 433 2.29 -12.76 0.79
N VAL A 434 3.57 -13.02 1.00
CA VAL A 434 4.42 -12.31 1.94
C VAL A 434 5.67 -11.85 1.22
N ARG A 435 6.31 -10.81 1.74
CA ARG A 435 7.55 -10.28 1.18
C ARG A 435 8.67 -10.53 2.17
N CYS A 436 9.67 -11.30 1.76
CA CYS A 436 10.90 -11.48 2.52
C CYS A 436 11.85 -10.34 2.12
N THR A 437 12.16 -9.43 3.03
CA THR A 437 12.93 -8.22 2.70
C THR A 437 14.42 -8.45 2.58
N ASP A 438 14.94 -9.48 3.26
CA ASP A 438 16.38 -9.64 3.43
C ASP A 438 17.02 -10.62 2.45
N THR A 439 16.29 -11.22 1.50
CA THR A 439 16.78 -12.49 0.91
C THR A 439 16.44 -12.73 -0.57
N ILE A 440 17.45 -12.52 -1.43
CA ILE A 440 17.47 -12.88 -2.87
C ILE A 440 17.66 -14.42 -3.08
N GLN A 441 17.68 -15.26 -2.04
CA GLN A 441 18.11 -16.68 -2.14
C GLN A 441 17.08 -17.75 -1.73
N LEU A 442 15.78 -17.44 -1.66
CA LEU A 442 14.77 -18.49 -1.47
C LEU A 442 14.38 -19.09 -2.83
N CYS A 443 14.67 -20.38 -3.04
CA CYS A 443 14.26 -21.13 -4.24
C CYS A 443 12.73 -21.10 -4.40
N TYR A 444 12.26 -20.99 -5.64
CA TYR A 444 10.86 -21.12 -6.02
C TYR A 444 10.76 -22.08 -7.23
N ASN A 445 9.60 -22.71 -7.42
CA ASN A 445 9.36 -23.60 -8.56
C ASN A 445 8.51 -22.91 -9.65
N ASP A 446 8.42 -23.52 -10.83
CA ASP A 446 7.64 -22.97 -11.96
C ASP A 446 6.16 -22.79 -11.64
N ASP A 447 5.60 -23.59 -10.72
CA ASP A 447 4.20 -23.44 -10.29
C ASP A 447 3.98 -22.19 -9.42
N ASP A 448 4.97 -21.79 -8.63
CA ASP A 448 4.92 -20.52 -7.89
C ASP A 448 4.91 -19.32 -8.85
N ALA A 449 5.70 -19.42 -9.94
CA ALA A 449 5.74 -18.39 -10.99
C ALA A 449 4.40 -18.25 -11.72
N ARG A 450 3.66 -19.35 -11.91
CA ARG A 450 2.30 -19.34 -12.48
C ARG A 450 1.27 -18.65 -11.59
N LEU A 451 1.45 -18.72 -10.27
CA LEU A 451 0.48 -18.20 -9.30
C LEU A 451 0.67 -16.72 -8.97
N ILE A 452 1.90 -16.22 -8.94
CA ILE A 452 2.19 -14.83 -8.51
C ILE A 452 3.13 -14.04 -9.43
N SER A 453 3.49 -14.57 -10.61
CA SER A 453 4.43 -14.00 -11.58
C SER A 453 5.90 -13.96 -11.14
N THR A 454 6.80 -14.10 -12.12
CA THR A 454 8.25 -14.04 -11.93
C THR A 454 8.72 -12.68 -11.40
N ALA A 455 8.07 -11.58 -11.79
CA ALA A 455 8.41 -10.23 -11.33
C ALA A 455 8.22 -10.05 -9.82
N ARG A 456 7.10 -10.57 -9.26
CA ARG A 456 6.88 -10.51 -7.80
C ARG A 456 7.85 -11.40 -7.05
N LEU A 457 8.16 -12.59 -7.57
CA LEU A 457 9.17 -13.47 -7.00
C LEU A 457 10.55 -12.80 -6.91
N HIS A 458 10.96 -12.04 -7.93
CA HIS A 458 12.19 -11.26 -7.92
C HIS A 458 12.15 -10.07 -6.95
N ALA A 459 10.98 -9.48 -6.69
CA ALA A 459 10.79 -8.41 -5.71
C ALA A 459 10.75 -8.89 -4.23
N GLY A 460 11.04 -10.18 -4.00
CA GLY A 460 11.09 -10.80 -2.67
C GLY A 460 9.76 -11.38 -2.20
N TYR A 461 8.72 -11.39 -3.04
CA TYR A 461 7.45 -12.00 -2.67
C TYR A 461 7.53 -13.52 -2.72
N ARG A 462 6.87 -14.16 -1.77
CA ARG A 462 6.82 -15.61 -1.62
C ARG A 462 5.40 -16.01 -1.21
N LEU A 463 5.02 -17.21 -1.61
CA LEU A 463 3.81 -17.86 -1.10
C LEU A 463 4.16 -18.45 0.28
N ALA A 464 3.71 -17.80 1.34
CA ALA A 464 3.99 -18.22 2.72
C ALA A 464 3.62 -19.70 2.95
N CYS A 465 2.55 -20.15 2.30
CA CYS A 465 2.03 -21.51 2.38
C CYS A 465 2.86 -22.58 1.63
N ARG A 466 3.77 -22.19 0.73
CA ARG A 466 4.64 -23.11 -0.04
C ARG A 466 6.14 -22.94 0.28
N THR A 467 6.51 -21.84 0.92
CA THR A 467 7.91 -21.49 1.18
C THR A 467 8.36 -22.16 2.47
N VAL A 468 9.43 -22.95 2.45
CA VAL A 468 10.07 -23.49 3.67
C VAL A 468 11.40 -22.78 3.88
N LEU A 469 11.61 -22.24 5.09
CA LEU A 469 12.88 -21.62 5.45
C LEU A 469 13.88 -22.69 5.92
N PRO A 470 15.14 -22.69 5.45
CA PRO A 470 16.17 -23.60 5.94
C PRO A 470 16.35 -23.52 7.46
N ALA A 471 16.77 -24.60 8.09
CA ALA A 471 16.98 -24.64 9.54
C ALA A 471 18.03 -23.59 9.99
N GLY A 472 17.69 -22.78 10.99
CA GLY A 472 18.53 -21.72 11.55
C GLY A 472 18.57 -20.43 10.72
N TYR A 473 17.83 -20.36 9.61
CA TYR A 473 17.75 -19.19 8.76
C TYR A 473 16.75 -18.17 9.30
N VAL A 474 17.17 -16.93 9.53
CA VAL A 474 16.27 -15.85 9.98
C VAL A 474 15.85 -15.01 8.79
N ALA A 475 14.55 -14.94 8.52
CA ALA A 475 13.98 -14.10 7.48
C ALA A 475 13.15 -12.97 8.10
N THR A 476 13.36 -11.73 7.63
CA THR A 476 12.44 -10.62 7.90
C THR A 476 11.28 -10.68 6.92
N VAL A 477 10.07 -10.92 7.45
CA VAL A 477 8.86 -11.17 6.67
C VAL A 477 7.87 -10.03 6.85
N GLU A 478 7.55 -9.36 5.76
CA GLU A 478 6.51 -8.35 5.67
C GLU A 478 5.24 -8.96 5.05
N VAL A 479 4.09 -8.78 5.71
CA VAL A 479 2.79 -9.01 5.07
C VAL A 479 2.34 -7.69 4.45
N PRO A 480 2.25 -7.54 3.11
CA PRO A 480 1.83 -6.29 2.50
C PRO A 480 0.36 -5.99 2.83
N LYS A 481 0.01 -4.71 3.01
CA LYS A 481 -1.32 -4.30 3.49
C LYS A 481 -2.49 -4.83 2.65
N ASP A 482 -2.32 -4.95 1.35
CA ASP A 482 -3.34 -5.47 0.42
C ASP A 482 -3.59 -6.98 0.60
N PHE A 483 -2.67 -7.68 1.28
CA PHE A 483 -2.71 -9.12 1.58
C PHE A 483 -2.78 -9.42 3.08
N ARG A 484 -2.74 -8.39 3.93
CA ARG A 484 -3.18 -8.48 5.31
C ARG A 484 -4.69 -8.59 5.27
N ASP A 485 -5.25 -9.49 6.07
CA ASP A 485 -6.69 -9.61 6.18
C ASP A 485 -7.26 -8.28 6.73
N SER A 486 -7.75 -7.41 5.84
CA SER A 486 -8.46 -6.19 6.23
C SER A 486 -9.76 -6.63 6.91
N HIS A 487 -9.88 -6.33 8.21
CA HIS A 487 -10.91 -6.81 9.13
C HIS A 487 -12.33 -6.26 8.87
N LYS A 488 -12.79 -6.19 7.62
CA LYS A 488 -14.16 -5.81 7.30
C LYS A 488 -14.72 -6.74 6.23
N VAL A 489 -15.16 -7.92 6.66
CA VAL A 489 -16.25 -8.60 5.96
C VAL A 489 -17.51 -7.83 6.33
N VAL A 490 -18.06 -7.07 5.38
CA VAL A 490 -19.31 -6.32 5.57
C VAL A 490 -20.45 -7.34 5.64
N ALA A 491 -20.79 -7.77 6.84
CA ALA A 491 -22.12 -8.34 7.07
C ALA A 491 -23.11 -7.16 7.01
N SER A 492 -23.81 -7.01 5.90
CA SER A 492 -24.98 -6.12 5.81
C SER A 492 -26.03 -6.61 6.80
N PHE A 493 -26.33 -5.77 7.77
CA PHE A 493 -27.66 -5.73 8.38
C PHE A 493 -28.34 -4.49 7.79
N ASP A 494 -29.56 -4.65 7.29
CA ASP A 494 -30.41 -3.50 7.01
C ASP A 494 -30.61 -2.72 8.31
N GLU A 495 -30.28 -1.42 8.31
CA GLU A 495 -30.52 -0.49 9.43
C GLU A 495 -32.03 -0.38 9.80
N ASP A 496 -32.90 -0.88 8.92
CA ASP A 496 -34.37 -0.81 9.02
C ASP A 496 -35.02 -1.85 9.94
N ASP A 497 -34.31 -2.86 10.46
CA ASP A 497 -34.86 -3.79 11.49
C ASP A 497 -34.76 -3.19 12.92
N THR A 498 -34.68 -1.85 13.01
CA THR A 498 -34.70 -1.09 14.26
C THR A 498 -36.04 -1.23 14.99
N ILE A 499 -36.09 -2.12 15.99
CA ILE A 499 -37.08 -2.00 17.07
C ILE A 499 -36.76 -0.72 17.85
N GLN A 500 -37.43 0.36 17.44
CA GLN A 500 -37.56 1.70 18.01
C GLN A 500 -36.63 2.04 19.20
N SER A 501 -35.67 2.93 18.98
CA SER A 501 -34.92 3.65 20.02
C SER A 501 -35.83 4.58 20.82
N SER A 502 -36.24 4.17 22.02
CA SER A 502 -36.47 5.11 23.12
C SER A 502 -35.20 5.18 23.96
N VAL A 503 -34.57 6.36 23.97
CA VAL A 503 -33.39 6.68 24.77
C VAL A 503 -33.84 6.79 26.23
N GLU A 504 -33.48 5.80 27.05
CA GLU A 504 -33.32 5.98 28.50
C GLU A 504 -31.91 5.54 28.88
N ASP A 505 -31.10 6.50 29.33
CA ASP A 505 -29.72 6.34 29.77
C ASP A 505 -29.63 5.45 31.02
N GLY A 506 -29.17 4.21 30.81
CA GLY A 506 -28.79 3.28 31.87
C GLY A 506 -28.12 2.03 31.29
N LEU A 507 -27.13 1.45 31.95
CA LEU A 507 -26.63 0.13 31.58
C LEU A 507 -27.73 -0.92 31.85
N GLY A 508 -27.99 -1.81 30.88
CA GLY A 508 -28.81 -3.00 31.11
C GLY A 508 -28.29 -3.84 32.28
N SER A 509 -29.19 -4.57 32.93
CA SER A 509 -28.86 -5.44 34.07
C SER A 509 -28.18 -6.74 33.62
N ALA A 510 -28.51 -7.23 32.41
CA ALA A 510 -27.94 -8.43 31.80
C ALA A 510 -27.72 -8.28 30.28
N TYR A 511 -26.61 -8.86 29.80
CA TYR A 511 -26.25 -8.92 28.38
C TYR A 511 -26.08 -10.37 27.93
N GLY A 512 -26.18 -10.60 26.63
CA GLY A 512 -25.88 -11.87 26.01
C GLY A 512 -25.25 -11.73 24.64
N CYS A 513 -24.75 -12.83 24.09
CA CYS A 513 -24.18 -12.85 22.74
C CYS A 513 -24.90 -13.83 21.84
N ALA A 514 -25.18 -13.43 20.60
CA ALA A 514 -25.57 -14.32 19.53
C ALA A 514 -24.38 -14.49 18.59
N ILE A 515 -24.06 -15.72 18.22
CA ILE A 515 -22.82 -16.04 17.51
C ILE A 515 -23.14 -16.91 16.30
N ASP A 516 -22.63 -16.53 15.15
CA ASP A 516 -22.61 -17.33 13.94
C ASP A 516 -21.17 -17.79 13.67
N ILE A 517 -20.94 -19.10 13.75
CA ILE A 517 -19.64 -19.73 13.60
C ILE A 517 -19.57 -20.37 12.21
N GLY A 518 -19.26 -19.54 11.22
CA GLY A 518 -18.96 -20.00 9.87
C GLY A 518 -17.56 -20.61 9.75
N THR A 519 -17.36 -21.42 8.72
CA THR A 519 -16.06 -22.01 8.40
C THR A 519 -15.04 -20.90 8.07
N THR A 520 -15.42 -19.92 7.25
CA THR A 520 -14.54 -18.81 6.86
C THR A 520 -14.62 -17.62 7.82
N THR A 521 -15.82 -17.30 8.32
CA THR A 521 -16.12 -16.07 9.06
C THR A 521 -16.87 -16.38 10.35
N VAL A 522 -16.51 -15.68 11.43
CA VAL A 522 -17.19 -15.72 12.73
C VAL A 522 -17.78 -14.35 13.01
N VAL A 523 -19.06 -14.32 13.40
CA VAL A 523 -19.78 -13.09 13.75
C VAL A 523 -20.31 -13.18 15.18
N VAL A 524 -20.09 -12.14 15.98
CA VAL A 524 -20.57 -12.03 17.37
C VAL A 524 -21.40 -10.77 17.51
N TYR A 525 -22.65 -10.90 17.93
CA TYR A 525 -23.55 -9.81 18.29
C TYR A 525 -23.66 -9.71 19.80
N LEU A 526 -23.34 -8.55 20.38
CA LEU A 526 -23.58 -8.25 21.79
C LEU A 526 -24.97 -7.63 21.96
N VAL A 527 -25.78 -8.16 22.87
CA VAL A 527 -27.19 -7.82 23.02
C VAL A 527 -27.52 -7.45 24.47
N ASP A 528 -28.21 -6.32 24.66
CA ASP A 528 -28.87 -5.96 25.91
C ASP A 528 -30.14 -6.81 26.03
N LEU A 529 -30.17 -7.72 27.00
CA LEU A 529 -31.26 -8.70 27.14
C LEU A 529 -32.55 -8.09 27.69
N ASP A 530 -32.43 -7.00 28.47
CA ASP A 530 -33.59 -6.32 29.05
C ASP A 530 -34.30 -5.50 27.97
N ARG A 531 -33.52 -4.81 27.14
CA ARG A 531 -34.04 -3.99 26.04
C ARG A 531 -34.29 -4.77 24.76
N LYS A 532 -33.76 -5.99 24.65
CA LYS A 532 -33.73 -6.82 23.44
C LYS A 532 -33.11 -6.09 22.24
N LYS A 533 -31.97 -5.44 22.46
CA LYS A 533 -31.29 -4.62 21.45
C LYS A 533 -29.84 -5.01 21.26
N ILE A 534 -29.40 -5.03 20.01
CA ILE A 534 -27.99 -5.17 19.67
C ILE A 534 -27.27 -3.90 20.13
N VAL A 535 -26.24 -4.07 20.95
CA VAL A 535 -25.36 -3.02 21.46
C VAL A 535 -24.21 -2.76 20.49
N GLY A 536 -23.70 -3.83 19.89
CA GLY A 536 -22.62 -3.80 18.91
C GLY A 536 -22.37 -5.20 18.38
N TYR A 537 -21.57 -5.30 17.33
CA TYR A 537 -21.18 -6.57 16.74
C TYR A 537 -19.72 -6.55 16.30
N ARG A 538 -19.13 -7.74 16.15
CA ARG A 538 -17.80 -7.92 15.56
C ARG A 538 -17.82 -9.09 14.59
N THR A 539 -17.12 -8.91 13.48
CA THR A 539 -16.90 -9.93 12.46
C THR A 539 -15.40 -10.16 12.34
N ALA A 540 -14.98 -11.41 12.23
CA ALA A 540 -13.59 -11.80 12.01
C ALA A 540 -13.50 -13.07 11.15
N LEU A 541 -12.37 -13.30 10.48
CA LEU A 541 -12.12 -14.59 9.85
C LEU A 541 -11.93 -15.65 10.94
N ASN A 542 -12.35 -16.89 10.67
CA ASN A 542 -12.22 -17.99 11.62
C ASN A 542 -10.74 -18.37 11.79
N ASN A 543 -10.22 -18.27 13.01
CA ASN A 543 -8.82 -18.55 13.35
C ASN A 543 -8.42 -20.02 13.12
N GLN A 544 -9.40 -20.92 13.00
CA GLN A 544 -9.17 -22.31 12.63
C GLN A 544 -8.65 -22.48 11.20
N LYS A 545 -8.74 -21.45 10.35
CA LYS A 545 -8.18 -21.42 8.99
C LYS A 545 -6.68 -21.77 8.96
N ARG A 546 -5.95 -21.59 10.07
CA ARG A 546 -4.55 -22.03 10.24
C ARG A 546 -4.34 -23.53 9.96
N TRP A 547 -5.33 -24.36 10.23
CA TRP A 547 -5.24 -25.83 10.09
C TRP A 547 -6.12 -26.41 8.96
N GLY A 548 -6.90 -25.57 8.27
CA GLY A 548 -7.73 -26.00 7.15
C GLY A 548 -8.68 -24.90 6.65
N ALA A 549 -8.74 -24.73 5.32
CA ALA A 549 -9.66 -23.77 4.68
C ALA A 549 -11.12 -24.11 4.92
N ASP A 550 -11.43 -25.40 4.89
CA ASP A 550 -12.78 -25.94 4.85
C ASP A 550 -13.00 -26.94 6.00
N VAL A 551 -14.21 -27.49 6.07
CA VAL A 551 -14.56 -28.47 7.10
C VAL A 551 -13.76 -29.77 6.99
N ILE A 552 -13.45 -30.24 5.78
CA ILE A 552 -12.81 -31.53 5.54
C ILE A 552 -11.33 -31.48 5.93
N SER A 553 -10.61 -30.44 5.51
CA SER A 553 -9.22 -30.21 5.87
C SER A 553 -9.03 -30.05 7.38
N ARG A 554 -9.96 -29.39 8.08
CA ARG A 554 -9.94 -29.34 9.56
C ARG A 554 -10.15 -30.71 10.19
N ILE A 555 -11.08 -31.51 9.67
CA ILE A 555 -11.30 -32.89 10.14
C ILE A 555 -10.06 -33.74 9.89
N GLN A 556 -9.43 -33.61 8.72
CA GLN A 556 -8.19 -34.30 8.38
C GLN A 556 -7.06 -33.92 9.34
N HIS A 557 -6.94 -32.63 9.71
CA HIS A 557 -5.97 -32.20 10.71
C HIS A 557 -6.19 -32.91 12.05
N VAL A 558 -7.44 -33.05 12.51
CA VAL A 558 -7.78 -33.82 13.72
C VAL A 558 -7.41 -35.30 13.56
N ALA A 559 -7.63 -35.89 12.39
CA ALA A 559 -7.30 -37.30 12.13
C ALA A 559 -5.80 -37.57 12.11
N GLU A 560 -5.00 -36.63 11.57
CA GLU A 560 -3.57 -36.81 11.36
C GLU A 560 -2.71 -36.41 12.57
N HIS A 561 -3.21 -35.51 13.43
CA HIS A 561 -2.44 -34.93 14.53
C HIS A 561 -3.05 -35.28 15.88
N PRO A 562 -2.29 -35.90 16.82
CA PRO A 562 -2.79 -36.23 18.15
C PRO A 562 -3.32 -35.03 18.95
N SER A 563 -2.83 -33.82 18.68
CA SER A 563 -3.30 -32.57 19.31
C SER A 563 -4.36 -31.82 18.49
N GLY A 564 -4.69 -32.28 17.27
CA GLY A 564 -5.44 -31.48 16.29
C GLY A 564 -6.81 -31.01 16.79
N LEU A 565 -7.54 -31.87 17.51
CA LEU A 565 -8.82 -31.50 18.14
C LEU A 565 -8.64 -30.39 19.19
N ILE A 566 -7.61 -30.53 20.04
CA ILE A 566 -7.32 -29.55 21.10
C ILE A 566 -6.89 -28.22 20.49
N ASP A 567 -6.09 -28.26 19.43
CA ASP A 567 -5.57 -27.07 18.76
C ASP A 567 -6.70 -26.27 18.10
N LEU A 568 -7.56 -26.95 17.33
CA LEU A 568 -8.74 -26.36 16.68
C LEU A 568 -9.77 -25.86 17.70
N GLN A 569 -10.02 -26.59 18.78
CA GLN A 569 -10.92 -26.14 19.85
C GLN A 569 -10.37 -24.89 20.53
N LYS A 570 -9.10 -24.90 20.95
CA LYS A 570 -8.46 -23.74 21.59
C LYS A 570 -8.52 -22.51 20.70
N ALA A 571 -8.31 -22.67 19.40
CA ALA A 571 -8.35 -21.57 18.45
C ALA A 571 -9.72 -20.89 18.39
N ILE A 572 -10.80 -21.67 18.21
CA ILE A 572 -12.14 -21.08 18.12
C ILE A 572 -12.62 -20.53 19.46
N ILE A 573 -12.38 -21.24 20.56
CA ILE A 573 -12.75 -20.77 21.90
C ILE A 573 -12.00 -19.49 22.26
N GLY A 574 -10.68 -19.46 22.04
CA GLY A 574 -9.87 -18.27 22.29
C GLY A 574 -10.31 -17.07 21.45
N GLN A 575 -10.68 -17.30 20.19
CA GLN A 575 -11.23 -16.26 19.31
C GLN A 575 -12.54 -15.70 19.84
N LEU A 576 -13.50 -16.55 20.16
CA LEU A 576 -14.81 -16.13 20.67
C LEU A 576 -14.68 -15.38 22.00
N ASP A 577 -13.88 -15.91 22.94
CA ASP A 577 -13.62 -15.28 24.25
C ASP A 577 -13.01 -13.88 24.07
N HIS A 578 -12.07 -13.72 23.13
CA HIS A 578 -11.45 -12.44 22.80
C HIS A 578 -12.44 -11.46 22.13
N MET A 579 -13.20 -11.90 21.12
CA MET A 579 -14.17 -11.05 20.40
C MET A 579 -15.25 -10.51 21.33
N ILE A 580 -15.80 -11.34 22.22
CA ILE A 580 -16.78 -10.92 23.22
C ILE A 580 -16.12 -9.96 24.23
N GLY A 581 -14.89 -10.24 24.66
CA GLY A 581 -14.11 -9.37 25.55
C GLY A 581 -13.92 -7.97 24.99
N LEU A 582 -13.53 -7.85 23.72
CA LEU A 582 -13.36 -6.57 23.04
C LEU A 582 -14.69 -5.80 22.89
N LEU A 583 -15.79 -6.49 22.58
CA LEU A 583 -17.12 -5.86 22.54
C LEU A 583 -17.50 -5.28 23.91
N CYS A 584 -17.25 -6.03 24.99
CA CYS A 584 -17.47 -5.55 26.35
C CYS A 584 -16.63 -4.30 26.67
N GLU A 585 -15.35 -4.31 26.31
CA GLU A 585 -14.44 -3.18 26.52
C GLU A 585 -14.86 -1.94 25.72
N THR A 586 -15.18 -2.12 24.44
CA THR A 586 -15.61 -1.04 23.53
C THR A 586 -16.86 -0.32 24.07
N HIS A 587 -17.81 -1.08 24.61
CA HIS A 587 -19.09 -0.55 25.10
C HIS A 587 -19.11 -0.34 26.62
N HIS A 588 -17.97 -0.44 27.31
CA HIS A 588 -17.83 -0.24 28.75
C HIS A 588 -18.77 -1.15 29.58
N ILE A 589 -19.00 -2.38 29.12
CA ILE A 589 -19.85 -3.38 29.78
C ILE A 589 -18.97 -4.30 30.63
N PRO A 590 -19.26 -4.45 31.94
CA PRO A 590 -18.55 -5.43 32.75
C PRO A 590 -18.77 -6.85 32.21
N LYS A 591 -17.68 -7.59 31.99
CA LYS A 591 -17.71 -8.97 31.45
C LYS A 591 -18.63 -9.90 32.26
N SER A 592 -18.74 -9.67 33.57
CA SER A 592 -19.65 -10.40 34.47
C SER A 592 -21.14 -10.24 34.18
N LYS A 593 -21.54 -9.24 33.38
CA LYS A 593 -22.93 -9.05 32.96
C LYS A 593 -23.29 -9.81 31.68
N VAL A 594 -22.33 -10.42 30.99
CA VAL A 594 -22.62 -11.33 29.87
C VAL A 594 -23.01 -12.68 30.46
N VAL A 595 -24.32 -12.95 30.51
CA VAL A 595 -24.88 -14.11 31.25
C VAL A 595 -25.35 -15.25 30.34
N ARG A 596 -25.52 -14.99 29.04
CA ARG A 596 -26.08 -15.95 28.09
C ARG A 596 -25.45 -15.82 26.71
N ILE A 597 -25.19 -16.94 26.06
CA ILE A 597 -24.65 -17.02 24.71
C ILE A 597 -25.50 -18.03 23.92
N SER A 598 -25.89 -17.68 22.70
CA SER A 598 -26.42 -18.61 21.71
C SER A 598 -25.44 -18.65 20.55
N ALA A 599 -25.03 -19.84 20.12
CA ALA A 599 -24.13 -19.99 18.99
C ALA A 599 -24.62 -21.05 18.01
N VAL A 600 -24.63 -20.69 16.72
CA VAL A 600 -25.01 -21.54 15.60
C VAL A 600 -23.82 -21.76 14.67
N GLY A 601 -23.88 -22.82 13.87
CA GLY A 601 -22.86 -23.14 12.89
C GLY A 601 -23.05 -24.52 12.31
N ASN A 602 -22.24 -24.85 11.29
CA ASN A 602 -22.25 -26.18 10.72
C ASN A 602 -21.78 -27.23 11.74
N PRO A 603 -22.11 -28.52 11.53
CA PRO A 603 -21.86 -29.58 12.52
C PRO A 603 -20.40 -29.67 12.93
N THR A 604 -19.46 -29.57 11.99
CA THR A 604 -18.02 -29.60 12.28
C THR A 604 -17.62 -28.46 13.21
N MET A 605 -18.08 -27.23 12.95
CA MET A 605 -17.77 -26.08 13.81
C MET A 605 -18.29 -26.28 15.23
N ILE A 606 -19.53 -26.77 15.39
CA ILE A 606 -20.12 -27.04 16.69
C ILE A 606 -19.39 -28.17 17.43
N HIS A 607 -18.95 -29.22 16.74
CA HIS A 607 -18.12 -30.28 17.33
C HIS A 607 -16.79 -29.72 17.86
N LEU A 608 -16.12 -28.87 17.09
CA LEU A 608 -14.86 -28.25 17.49
C LEU A 608 -15.02 -27.31 18.69
N VAL A 609 -16.13 -26.57 18.79
CA VAL A 609 -16.44 -25.73 19.98
C VAL A 609 -16.53 -26.58 21.24
N VAL A 610 -17.30 -27.68 21.20
CA VAL A 610 -17.49 -28.53 22.39
C VAL A 610 -16.32 -29.50 22.63
N GLY A 611 -15.39 -29.63 21.68
CA GLY A 611 -14.27 -30.57 21.77
C GLY A 611 -14.69 -32.02 21.54
N ALA A 612 -15.69 -32.25 20.71
CA ALA A 612 -16.09 -33.58 20.25
C ALA A 612 -15.33 -33.96 18.98
N ASP A 613 -15.00 -35.24 18.85
CA ASP A 613 -14.29 -35.78 17.68
C ASP A 613 -15.16 -35.67 16.40
N PRO A 614 -14.72 -34.92 15.37
CA PRO A 614 -15.47 -34.74 14.13
C PRO A 614 -15.07 -35.74 13.03
N ILE A 615 -14.15 -36.69 13.26
CA ILE A 615 -13.58 -37.58 12.21
C ILE A 615 -14.67 -38.34 11.44
N ALA A 616 -15.68 -38.84 12.16
CA ALA A 616 -16.77 -39.61 11.55
C ALA A 616 -17.68 -38.79 10.61
N ILE A 617 -17.62 -37.45 10.65
CA ILE A 617 -18.35 -36.56 9.75
C ILE A 617 -17.80 -36.65 8.32
N ALA A 618 -16.49 -36.84 8.15
CA ALA A 618 -15.83 -36.91 6.85
C ALA A 618 -15.74 -38.33 6.26
N SER A 619 -16.17 -39.35 7.02
CA SER A 619 -16.06 -40.76 6.61
C SER A 619 -17.44 -41.38 6.48
N ALA A 620 -17.74 -42.00 5.34
CA ALA A 620 -19.00 -42.72 5.15
C ALA A 620 -19.22 -43.72 6.32
N PRO A 621 -20.38 -43.70 7.00
CA PRO A 621 -21.66 -43.13 6.57
C PRO A 621 -21.94 -41.68 7.01
N PHE A 622 -20.92 -40.84 7.22
CA PHE A 622 -21.01 -39.40 7.51
C PHE A 622 -21.83 -39.09 8.77
N THR A 623 -21.42 -39.67 9.90
CA THR A 623 -22.17 -39.58 11.17
C THR A 623 -21.56 -38.57 12.12
N CYS A 624 -22.41 -37.80 12.80
CA CYS A 624 -22.00 -36.92 13.89
C CYS A 624 -21.93 -37.66 15.23
N ALA A 625 -21.08 -37.18 16.14
CA ALA A 625 -21.03 -37.69 17.52
C ALA A 625 -22.32 -37.36 18.29
N PHE A 626 -22.98 -36.26 17.92
CA PHE A 626 -24.29 -35.86 18.41
C PHE A 626 -24.99 -34.99 17.36
N THR A 627 -26.32 -34.87 17.46
CA THR A 627 -27.14 -33.92 16.69
C THR A 627 -28.10 -33.12 17.57
N ASP A 628 -28.32 -33.55 18.82
CA ASP A 628 -29.17 -32.85 19.79
C ASP A 628 -28.53 -31.56 20.30
N GLU A 629 -29.39 -30.65 20.79
CA GLU A 629 -28.96 -29.38 21.40
C GLU A 629 -28.00 -29.59 22.58
N LYS A 630 -27.13 -28.62 22.81
CA LYS A 630 -26.23 -28.56 23.96
C LYS A 630 -26.53 -27.34 24.81
N LEU A 631 -26.78 -27.60 26.09
CA LEU A 631 -26.89 -26.58 27.13
C LEU A 631 -25.66 -26.71 28.03
N LEU A 632 -24.77 -25.73 27.93
CA LEU A 632 -23.46 -25.72 28.56
C LEU A 632 -23.29 -24.43 29.39
N ASP A 633 -22.22 -24.34 30.16
CA ASP A 633 -21.67 -23.09 30.65
C ASP A 633 -20.27 -22.81 30.11
N GLY A 634 -19.74 -21.62 30.39
CA GLY A 634 -18.42 -21.21 29.92
C GLY A 634 -17.28 -22.13 30.37
N ASN A 635 -17.38 -22.80 31.53
CA ASN A 635 -16.34 -23.74 31.96
C ASN A 635 -16.34 -25.02 31.13
N ASP A 636 -17.51 -25.48 30.67
CA ASP A 636 -17.63 -26.71 29.88
C ASP A 636 -16.81 -26.63 28.58
N ILE A 637 -16.74 -25.44 27.96
CA ILE A 637 -15.96 -25.18 26.74
C ILE A 637 -14.67 -24.38 27.00
N ARG A 638 -14.33 -24.14 28.26
CA ARG A 638 -13.08 -23.46 28.70
C ARG A 638 -12.96 -21.98 28.32
N PHE A 639 -14.06 -21.22 28.33
CA PHE A 639 -14.00 -19.76 28.31
C PHE A 639 -13.30 -19.21 29.54
N SER A 640 -12.28 -18.38 29.32
CA SER A 640 -11.48 -17.81 30.40
C SER A 640 -12.11 -16.53 30.96
N GLN A 641 -12.74 -15.72 30.11
CA GLN A 641 -13.32 -14.44 30.52
C GLN A 641 -14.80 -14.57 30.92
N PHE A 642 -15.51 -15.57 30.40
CA PHE A 642 -16.95 -15.78 30.63
C PHE A 642 -17.30 -17.17 31.23
N PRO A 643 -16.63 -17.64 32.30
CA PRO A 643 -16.75 -19.01 32.80
C PRO A 643 -18.14 -19.40 33.30
N LYS A 644 -19.03 -18.43 33.57
CA LYS A 644 -20.39 -18.66 34.09
C LYS A 644 -21.49 -18.30 33.10
N ALA A 645 -21.15 -17.88 31.89
CA ALA A 645 -22.15 -17.59 30.87
C ALA A 645 -22.84 -18.90 30.47
N ARG A 646 -24.18 -18.92 30.44
CA ARG A 646 -24.95 -20.07 29.94
C ARG A 646 -24.90 -20.09 28.43
N ILE A 647 -24.52 -21.21 27.83
CA ILE A 647 -24.30 -21.36 26.40
C ILE A 647 -25.35 -22.33 25.86
N HIS A 648 -26.06 -21.91 24.82
CA HIS A 648 -26.97 -22.75 24.08
C HIS A 648 -26.42 -22.93 22.66
N LEU A 649 -26.23 -24.19 22.27
CA LEU A 649 -25.90 -24.60 20.91
C LEU A 649 -27.11 -25.37 20.37
N PRO A 650 -27.91 -24.81 19.46
CA PRO A 650 -29.07 -25.52 18.93
C PRO A 650 -28.67 -26.82 18.25
N GLY A 651 -29.57 -27.80 18.27
CA GLY A 651 -29.38 -29.05 17.54
C GLY A 651 -29.36 -28.84 16.02
N PHE A 652 -28.85 -29.84 15.30
CA PHE A 652 -28.70 -29.81 13.85
C PHE A 652 -29.14 -31.13 13.19
N VAL A 653 -29.26 -31.13 11.86
CA VAL A 653 -30.00 -32.18 11.13
C VAL A 653 -29.11 -33.36 10.77
N SER A 654 -27.93 -33.11 10.23
CA SER A 654 -27.03 -34.16 9.70
C SER A 654 -25.57 -33.70 9.77
N ALA A 655 -24.64 -34.45 9.16
CA ALA A 655 -23.23 -34.10 9.03
C ALA A 655 -22.96 -32.81 8.24
N TYR A 656 -23.88 -32.42 7.36
CA TYR A 656 -23.69 -31.28 6.45
C TYR A 656 -24.78 -30.22 6.54
N ILE A 657 -25.80 -30.41 7.39
CA ILE A 657 -26.85 -29.42 7.66
C ILE A 657 -26.83 -29.09 9.14
N GLY A 658 -26.28 -27.91 9.44
CA GLY A 658 -26.03 -27.41 10.79
C GLY A 658 -27.19 -26.65 11.43
N SER A 659 -26.89 -26.06 12.59
CA SER A 659 -27.82 -25.20 13.31
C SER A 659 -27.87 -23.79 12.73
N ASP A 660 -26.87 -23.40 11.95
CA ASP A 660 -26.86 -22.22 11.10
C ASP A 660 -28.02 -22.23 10.09
N VAL A 661 -28.22 -23.35 9.40
CA VAL A 661 -29.32 -23.52 8.43
C VAL A 661 -30.67 -23.50 9.11
N THR A 662 -30.86 -24.26 10.19
CA THR A 662 -32.17 -24.32 10.88
C THR A 662 -32.53 -22.98 11.54
N ALA A 663 -31.55 -22.27 12.11
CA ALA A 663 -31.73 -20.92 12.62
C ALA A 663 -32.01 -19.90 11.49
N GLY A 664 -31.31 -20.02 10.36
CA GLY A 664 -31.55 -19.20 9.17
C GLY A 664 -32.97 -19.35 8.64
N ILE A 665 -33.44 -20.59 8.49
CA ILE A 665 -34.82 -20.91 8.08
C ILE A 665 -35.84 -20.32 9.06
N HIS A 666 -35.59 -20.41 10.38
CA HIS A 666 -36.47 -19.81 11.39
C HIS A 666 -36.60 -18.30 11.20
N SER A 667 -35.48 -17.59 11.04
CA SER A 667 -35.46 -16.13 10.89
C SER A 667 -36.22 -15.62 9.65
N CYS A 668 -36.41 -16.50 8.66
CA CYS A 668 -37.15 -16.22 7.43
C CYS A 668 -38.65 -16.54 7.53
N ALA A 669 -39.08 -17.20 8.62
CA ALA A 669 -40.47 -17.50 9.00
C ALA A 669 -41.31 -18.35 8.01
N PHE A 670 -40.74 -18.88 6.92
CA PHE A 670 -41.55 -19.45 5.83
C PHE A 670 -42.14 -20.83 6.12
N THR A 671 -41.51 -21.64 6.98
CA THR A 671 -42.00 -23.00 7.33
C THR A 671 -43.39 -23.00 7.99
N PHE A 672 -43.82 -21.84 8.51
CA PHE A 672 -45.14 -21.65 9.14
C PHE A 672 -46.15 -20.94 8.23
N THR A 673 -45.70 -20.36 7.12
CA THR A 673 -46.58 -19.64 6.17
C THR A 673 -47.30 -20.58 5.20
N GLY A 674 -46.84 -21.83 5.07
CA GLY A 674 -47.38 -22.83 4.15
C GLY A 674 -46.92 -22.66 2.69
N LYS A 675 -46.16 -21.61 2.37
CA LYS A 675 -45.64 -21.35 1.03
C LYS A 675 -44.54 -22.32 0.64
N ARG A 676 -44.60 -22.87 -0.56
CA ARG A 676 -43.51 -23.71 -1.11
C ARG A 676 -42.28 -22.85 -1.34
N THR A 677 -41.26 -23.06 -0.51
CA THR A 677 -40.13 -22.14 -0.40
C THR A 677 -38.82 -22.88 -0.54
N LEU A 678 -37.95 -22.37 -1.40
CA LEU A 678 -36.57 -22.84 -1.57
C LEU A 678 -35.63 -21.87 -0.85
N TYR A 679 -34.95 -22.34 0.19
CA TYR A 679 -33.90 -21.63 0.90
C TYR A 679 -32.53 -22.11 0.41
N ILE A 680 -31.64 -21.19 0.08
CA ILE A 680 -30.30 -21.46 -0.43
C ILE A 680 -29.33 -20.62 0.39
N ASP A 681 -28.51 -21.24 1.23
CA ASP A 681 -27.37 -20.58 1.85
C ASP A 681 -26.16 -20.72 0.92
N ILE A 682 -25.66 -19.59 0.42
CA ILE A 682 -24.52 -19.60 -0.50
C ILE A 682 -23.25 -19.26 0.28
N GLY A 683 -22.46 -20.30 0.59
CA GLY A 683 -21.11 -20.19 1.11
C GLY A 683 -20.16 -21.14 0.40
N THR A 684 -19.13 -21.63 1.11
CA THR A 684 -18.15 -22.60 0.59
C THR A 684 -18.85 -23.90 0.20
N ASN A 685 -19.86 -24.26 0.99
CA ASN A 685 -20.85 -25.26 0.67
C ASN A 685 -22.14 -24.55 0.26
N GLY A 686 -22.95 -25.22 -0.53
CA GLY A 686 -24.31 -24.82 -0.82
C GLY A 686 -25.29 -25.63 -0.01
N GLU A 687 -25.70 -25.13 1.15
CA GLU A 687 -26.79 -25.69 1.92
C GLU A 687 -28.14 -25.27 1.34
N ILE A 688 -28.95 -26.24 0.93
CA ILE A 688 -30.21 -26.00 0.23
C ILE A 688 -31.32 -26.70 1.01
N ALA A 689 -32.42 -26.00 1.25
CA ALA A 689 -33.59 -26.52 1.91
C ALA A 689 -34.89 -26.15 1.17
N LEU A 690 -35.68 -27.15 0.81
CA LEU A 690 -36.98 -27.00 0.15
C LEU A 690 -38.10 -27.37 1.12
N TRP A 691 -38.96 -26.41 1.43
CA TRP A 691 -40.21 -26.65 2.13
C TRP A 691 -41.32 -26.92 1.12
N ASP A 692 -41.87 -28.14 1.11
CA ASP A 692 -42.94 -28.55 0.19
C ASP A 692 -44.36 -28.27 0.73
N GLY A 693 -44.45 -27.79 1.98
CA GLY A 693 -45.70 -27.59 2.72
C GLY A 693 -45.89 -28.57 3.90
N GLN A 694 -45.12 -29.66 3.96
CA GLN A 694 -45.21 -30.71 4.98
C GLN A 694 -43.84 -31.13 5.53
N VAL A 695 -42.87 -31.33 4.65
CA VAL A 695 -41.51 -31.82 4.94
C VAL A 695 -40.50 -30.77 4.48
N LEU A 696 -39.43 -30.62 5.25
CA LEU A 696 -38.30 -29.79 4.86
C LEU A 696 -37.21 -30.70 4.27
N HIS A 697 -37.09 -30.72 2.95
CA HIS A 697 -36.05 -31.50 2.26
C HIS A 697 -34.76 -30.70 2.25
N CYS A 698 -33.67 -31.24 2.78
CA CYS A 698 -32.37 -30.55 2.83
C CYS A 698 -31.30 -31.34 2.09
N CYS A 699 -30.38 -30.64 1.45
CA CYS A 699 -29.14 -31.22 0.93
C CYS A 699 -27.99 -30.21 1.06
N SER A 700 -26.76 -30.68 0.99
CA SER A 700 -25.57 -29.83 0.93
C SER A 700 -24.75 -30.23 -0.28
N SER A 701 -24.38 -29.24 -1.10
CA SER A 701 -23.59 -29.44 -2.31
C SER A 701 -22.21 -28.79 -2.18
N ALA A 702 -21.18 -29.46 -2.68
CA ALA A 702 -19.83 -28.91 -2.71
C ALA A 702 -19.69 -27.92 -3.87
N ALA A 703 -20.16 -26.69 -3.67
CA ALA A 703 -20.04 -25.62 -4.68
C ALA A 703 -18.60 -25.10 -4.81
N GLY A 704 -17.84 -25.14 -3.72
CA GLY A 704 -16.49 -24.59 -3.69
C GLY A 704 -16.48 -23.07 -3.56
N PRO A 705 -15.33 -22.46 -3.23
CA PRO A 705 -15.28 -21.08 -2.75
C PRO A 705 -15.14 -20.05 -3.88
N ALA A 706 -15.65 -20.36 -5.09
CA ALA A 706 -15.55 -19.48 -6.25
C ALA A 706 -16.26 -18.14 -6.00
N PHE A 707 -17.47 -18.18 -5.46
CA PHE A 707 -18.27 -16.99 -5.11
C PHE A 707 -17.73 -16.22 -3.90
N GLU A 708 -16.87 -16.82 -3.08
CA GLU A 708 -16.10 -16.12 -2.05
C GLU A 708 -14.84 -15.44 -2.61
N GLY A 709 -14.61 -15.58 -3.92
CA GLY A 709 -13.44 -15.06 -4.62
C GLY A 709 -12.17 -15.88 -4.36
N ALA A 710 -12.20 -17.00 -3.64
CA ALA A 710 -10.99 -17.72 -3.21
C ALA A 710 -10.21 -18.33 -4.39
N ASN A 711 -10.90 -19.06 -5.27
CA ASN A 711 -10.31 -19.75 -6.42
C ASN A 711 -10.26 -18.91 -7.71
N ILE A 712 -10.76 -17.68 -7.66
CA ILE A 712 -10.72 -16.73 -8.77
C ILE A 712 -9.40 -15.95 -8.71
N ILE A 713 -8.68 -15.83 -9.83
CA ILE A 713 -7.30 -15.26 -9.89
C ILE A 713 -7.24 -13.86 -9.28
N CYS A 714 -8.06 -12.94 -9.76
CA CYS A 714 -8.20 -11.60 -9.19
C CYS A 714 -9.34 -11.51 -8.16
N GLY A 715 -9.83 -12.65 -7.65
CA GLY A 715 -10.93 -12.70 -6.70
C GLY A 715 -10.51 -12.27 -5.29
N THR A 716 -11.39 -11.53 -4.63
CA THR A 716 -11.21 -11.06 -3.25
C THR A 716 -12.53 -11.15 -2.46
N GLY A 717 -12.47 -10.96 -1.14
CA GLY A 717 -13.68 -10.80 -0.34
C GLY A 717 -14.36 -9.45 -0.60
N ALA A 718 -15.53 -9.23 0.02
CA ALA A 718 -16.21 -7.93 -0.03
C ALA A 718 -15.48 -6.89 0.86
N ILE A 719 -14.36 -6.36 0.35
CA ILE A 719 -13.48 -5.38 1.01
C ILE A 719 -13.37 -4.09 0.19
N GLU A 720 -12.90 -3.01 0.81
CA GLU A 720 -12.68 -1.72 0.15
C GLU A 720 -11.84 -1.86 -1.13
N GLY A 721 -12.32 -1.27 -2.24
CA GLY A 721 -11.69 -1.40 -3.56
C GLY A 721 -12.04 -2.70 -4.32
N ALA A 722 -12.79 -3.63 -3.74
CA ALA A 722 -13.27 -4.79 -4.50
C ALA A 722 -14.37 -4.35 -5.48
N ILE A 723 -14.27 -4.80 -6.74
CA ILE A 723 -15.32 -4.62 -7.76
C ILE A 723 -16.54 -5.43 -7.33
N ASP A 724 -17.64 -4.74 -7.07
CA ASP A 724 -18.87 -5.31 -6.49
C ASP A 724 -20.03 -5.41 -7.48
N LYS A 725 -20.05 -4.58 -8.52
CA LYS A 725 -21.03 -4.66 -9.61
C LYS A 725 -20.39 -4.43 -10.96
N LEU A 726 -20.91 -5.10 -11.98
CA LEU A 726 -20.56 -4.88 -13.37
C LEU A 726 -21.83 -4.86 -14.23
N TRP A 727 -21.87 -3.97 -15.21
CA TRP A 727 -23.01 -3.91 -16.12
C TRP A 727 -22.58 -3.48 -17.52
N LYS A 728 -23.35 -3.95 -18.50
CA LYS A 728 -23.18 -3.58 -19.90
C LYS A 728 -23.61 -2.13 -20.12
N THR A 729 -22.77 -1.32 -20.76
CA THR A 729 -23.12 0.06 -21.14
C THR A 729 -23.53 0.17 -22.60
N ASN A 730 -22.94 -0.65 -23.48
CA ASN A 730 -23.38 -0.88 -24.87
C ASN A 730 -22.84 -2.24 -25.37
N ASP A 731 -23.00 -2.55 -26.66
CA ASP A 731 -22.57 -3.85 -27.23
C ASP A 731 -21.06 -4.11 -27.23
N VAL A 732 -20.23 -3.10 -26.94
CA VAL A 732 -18.76 -3.18 -26.97
C VAL A 732 -18.09 -2.60 -25.71
N SER A 733 -18.86 -2.16 -24.70
CA SER A 733 -18.30 -1.61 -23.46
C SER A 733 -19.15 -1.93 -22.24
N PHE A 734 -18.50 -1.86 -21.08
CA PHE A 734 -19.09 -2.09 -19.77
C PHE A 734 -18.66 -1.01 -18.79
N ALA A 735 -19.26 -1.00 -17.60
CA ALA A 735 -18.82 -0.21 -16.46
C ALA A 735 -18.90 -1.07 -15.19
N TYR A 736 -18.22 -0.62 -14.14
CA TYR A 736 -18.17 -1.31 -12.86
C TYR A 736 -18.23 -0.31 -11.70
N SER A 737 -18.57 -0.79 -10.51
CA SER A 737 -18.39 -0.07 -9.24
C SER A 737 -17.42 -0.81 -8.32
N THR A 738 -16.88 -0.09 -7.34
CA THR A 738 -16.07 -0.67 -6.27
C THR A 738 -16.63 -0.29 -4.90
N LEU A 739 -16.45 -1.18 -3.92
CA LEU A 739 -16.81 -0.87 -2.54
C LEU A 739 -16.04 0.35 -2.04
N ASN A 740 -16.78 1.31 -1.46
CA ASN A 740 -16.32 2.64 -1.00
C ASN A 740 -15.73 3.56 -2.09
N SER A 741 -15.95 3.28 -3.38
CA SER A 741 -15.39 4.08 -4.49
C SER A 741 -13.86 4.21 -4.44
N ALA A 742 -13.17 3.23 -3.84
CA ALA A 742 -11.72 3.15 -3.83
C ALA A 742 -11.19 2.55 -5.15
N SER A 743 -9.88 2.73 -5.41
CA SER A 743 -9.22 2.12 -6.57
C SER A 743 -9.41 0.60 -6.58
N PRO A 744 -9.63 -0.02 -7.75
CA PRO A 744 -9.96 -1.44 -7.81
C PRO A 744 -8.74 -2.29 -7.42
N ILE A 745 -8.95 -3.29 -6.57
CA ILE A 745 -7.89 -4.23 -6.12
C ILE A 745 -8.18 -5.70 -6.45
N GLY A 746 -9.39 -5.99 -6.93
CA GLY A 746 -9.85 -7.33 -7.27
C GLY A 746 -11.37 -7.34 -7.48
N ILE A 747 -11.95 -8.53 -7.67
CA ILE A 747 -13.39 -8.74 -7.87
C ILE A 747 -13.98 -9.52 -6.70
N CYS A 748 -15.04 -9.01 -6.07
CA CYS A 748 -15.73 -9.76 -5.02
C CYS A 748 -16.82 -10.65 -5.60
N GLY A 749 -17.47 -11.40 -4.73
CA GLY A 749 -18.46 -12.39 -5.10
C GLY A 749 -19.60 -11.88 -6.01
N SER A 750 -20.27 -10.79 -5.64
CA SER A 750 -21.34 -10.21 -6.46
C SER A 750 -20.81 -9.77 -7.83
N GLY A 751 -19.61 -9.18 -7.85
CA GLY A 751 -18.91 -8.84 -9.09
C GLY A 751 -18.60 -10.06 -9.95
N ILE A 752 -18.25 -11.21 -9.37
CA ILE A 752 -17.98 -12.44 -10.14
C ILE A 752 -19.23 -12.91 -10.89
N ILE A 753 -20.41 -12.87 -10.24
CA ILE A 753 -21.68 -13.22 -10.88
C ILE A 753 -22.02 -12.24 -12.00
N ASP A 754 -21.92 -10.94 -11.74
CA ASP A 754 -22.18 -9.89 -12.74
C ASP A 754 -21.21 -9.97 -13.92
N CYS A 755 -19.93 -10.24 -13.66
CA CYS A 755 -18.91 -10.42 -14.69
C CYS A 755 -19.25 -11.59 -15.61
N MET A 756 -19.65 -12.74 -15.03
CA MET A 756 -20.05 -13.90 -15.82
C MET A 756 -21.32 -13.63 -16.64
N ALA A 757 -22.34 -13.00 -16.05
CA ALA A 757 -23.56 -12.60 -16.77
C ALA A 757 -23.22 -11.65 -17.94
N LEU A 758 -22.37 -10.65 -17.70
CA LEU A 758 -21.89 -9.70 -18.70
C LEU A 758 -21.14 -10.39 -19.85
N LEU A 759 -20.25 -11.35 -19.54
CA LEU A 759 -19.51 -12.09 -20.55
C LEU A 759 -20.43 -12.91 -21.48
N LEU A 760 -21.49 -13.50 -20.92
CA LEU A 760 -22.52 -14.19 -21.70
C LEU A 760 -23.32 -13.21 -22.56
N ASP A 761 -23.70 -12.04 -22.02
CA ASP A 761 -24.48 -11.02 -22.74
C ASP A 761 -23.70 -10.32 -23.85
N LEU A 762 -22.38 -10.21 -23.72
CA LEU A 762 -21.48 -9.73 -24.77
C LEU A 762 -21.11 -10.83 -25.78
N ARG A 763 -21.53 -12.08 -25.54
CA ARG A 763 -21.14 -13.28 -26.29
C ARG A 763 -19.61 -13.40 -26.40
N LEU A 764 -18.95 -13.13 -25.29
CA LEU A 764 -17.52 -13.31 -25.08
C LEU A 764 -17.20 -14.67 -24.47
N VAL A 765 -18.21 -15.32 -23.87
CA VAL A 765 -18.18 -16.71 -23.44
C VAL A 765 -19.38 -17.43 -24.07
N ASP A 766 -19.15 -18.64 -24.56
CA ASP A 766 -20.21 -19.51 -25.11
C ASP A 766 -20.87 -20.38 -24.02
N GLU A 767 -21.85 -21.19 -24.41
CA GLU A 767 -22.59 -22.09 -23.51
C GLU A 767 -21.71 -23.13 -22.81
N THR A 768 -20.56 -23.47 -23.40
CA THR A 768 -19.59 -24.42 -22.84
C THR A 768 -18.68 -23.76 -21.78
N GLY A 769 -18.69 -22.43 -21.70
CA GLY A 769 -17.78 -21.64 -20.87
C GLY A 769 -16.48 -21.27 -21.57
N ALA A 770 -16.34 -21.54 -22.88
CA ALA A 770 -15.14 -21.18 -23.61
C ALA A 770 -15.17 -19.69 -23.96
N MET A 771 -14.09 -18.98 -23.63
CA MET A 771 -13.91 -17.60 -24.08
C MET A 771 -13.70 -17.55 -25.61
N VAL A 772 -14.53 -16.77 -26.29
CA VAL A 772 -14.49 -16.59 -27.74
C VAL A 772 -13.79 -15.27 -28.05
N SER A 773 -12.60 -15.34 -28.63
CA SER A 773 -11.93 -14.17 -29.17
C SER A 773 -12.70 -13.67 -30.41
N LYS A 774 -13.34 -12.51 -30.31
CA LYS A 774 -13.78 -11.77 -31.49
C LYS A 774 -12.60 -10.94 -31.98
N ASP A 775 -12.22 -11.09 -33.25
CA ASP A 775 -11.05 -10.45 -33.87
C ASP A 775 -11.02 -8.89 -33.78
N ASP A 776 -12.08 -8.26 -33.27
CA ASP A 776 -12.23 -6.80 -33.10
C ASP A 776 -12.48 -6.33 -31.64
N SER A 777 -12.46 -7.21 -30.63
CA SER A 777 -12.74 -6.80 -29.23
C SER A 777 -11.45 -6.45 -28.49
N SER A 778 -11.28 -5.18 -28.10
CA SER A 778 -10.18 -4.73 -27.22
C SER A 778 -10.28 -5.22 -25.77
N LEU A 779 -11.31 -6.02 -25.43
CA LEU A 779 -11.64 -6.43 -24.06
C LEU A 779 -11.04 -7.79 -23.66
N ILE A 780 -10.76 -8.65 -24.64
CA ILE A 780 -10.07 -9.93 -24.43
C ILE A 780 -8.66 -9.79 -24.96
N ARG A 781 -7.67 -10.18 -24.16
CA ARG A 781 -6.28 -10.34 -24.59
C ARG A 781 -5.79 -11.76 -24.33
N ASN A 782 -4.71 -12.15 -25.00
CA ASN A 782 -3.99 -13.38 -24.67
C ASN A 782 -2.97 -13.05 -23.57
N GLY A 783 -3.25 -13.51 -22.36
CA GLY A 783 -2.33 -13.48 -21.23
C GLY A 783 -1.47 -14.75 -21.16
N GLU A 784 -0.61 -14.85 -20.14
CA GLU A 784 0.27 -16.01 -19.92
C GLU A 784 -0.52 -17.33 -19.70
N ASN A 785 -1.77 -17.24 -19.25
CA ASN A 785 -2.63 -18.39 -18.93
C ASN A 785 -3.79 -18.60 -19.93
N GLY A 786 -3.71 -18.00 -21.13
CA GLY A 786 -4.75 -18.09 -22.16
C GLY A 786 -5.55 -16.79 -22.31
N SER A 787 -6.77 -16.89 -22.85
CA SER A 787 -7.63 -15.72 -23.04
C SER A 787 -8.12 -15.19 -21.68
N GLU A 788 -7.99 -13.88 -21.51
CA GLU A 788 -8.39 -13.15 -20.31
C GLU A 788 -9.16 -11.88 -20.66
N PHE A 789 -10.27 -11.67 -19.96
CA PHE A 789 -11.09 -10.46 -20.02
C PHE A 789 -10.50 -9.41 -19.08
N VAL A 790 -10.16 -8.25 -19.62
CA VAL A 790 -9.53 -7.17 -18.85
C VAL A 790 -10.60 -6.28 -18.22
N LEU A 791 -10.68 -6.30 -16.89
CA LEU A 791 -11.60 -5.49 -16.10
C LEU A 791 -11.04 -4.09 -15.87
N ASP A 792 -9.80 -4.02 -15.38
CA ASP A 792 -9.05 -2.78 -15.18
C ASP A 792 -7.55 -3.07 -15.12
N SER A 793 -6.74 -2.49 -16.01
CA SER A 793 -5.27 -2.57 -16.01
C SER A 793 -4.68 -3.99 -15.81
N ASP A 794 -4.56 -4.42 -14.55
CA ASP A 794 -4.01 -5.71 -14.07
C ASP A 794 -5.06 -6.67 -13.48
N ILE A 795 -6.31 -6.23 -13.31
CA ILE A 795 -7.45 -7.03 -12.85
C ILE A 795 -8.07 -7.69 -14.07
N VAL A 796 -8.01 -9.01 -14.10
CA VAL A 796 -8.46 -9.83 -15.20
C VAL A 796 -9.39 -10.94 -14.72
N PHE A 797 -10.25 -11.41 -15.62
CA PHE A 797 -11.08 -12.59 -15.44
C PHE A 797 -10.73 -13.59 -16.54
N THR A 798 -10.28 -14.79 -16.16
CA THR A 798 -9.68 -15.75 -17.08
C THR A 798 -10.60 -16.92 -17.41
N ASN A 799 -10.25 -17.72 -18.41
CA ASN A 799 -10.98 -18.94 -18.74
C ASN A 799 -10.99 -19.97 -17.59
N ARG A 800 -9.96 -19.97 -16.74
CA ARG A 800 -9.94 -20.78 -15.49
C ARG A 800 -10.99 -20.27 -14.51
N ASP A 801 -11.12 -18.95 -14.36
CA ASP A 801 -12.10 -18.33 -13.47
C ASP A 801 -13.53 -18.64 -13.92
N VAL A 802 -13.79 -18.60 -15.23
CA VAL A 802 -15.07 -19.04 -15.82
C VAL A 802 -15.37 -20.49 -15.42
N ARG A 803 -14.37 -21.38 -15.49
CA ARG A 803 -14.55 -22.79 -15.12
C ARG A 803 -14.88 -22.98 -13.64
N GLU A 804 -14.26 -22.23 -12.74
CA GLU A 804 -14.58 -22.27 -11.31
C GLU A 804 -16.02 -21.81 -11.05
N VAL A 805 -16.49 -20.75 -11.75
CA VAL A 805 -17.88 -20.30 -11.67
C VAL A 805 -18.85 -21.36 -12.19
N GLN A 806 -18.53 -22.02 -13.31
CA GLN A 806 -19.36 -23.11 -13.85
C GLN A 806 -19.55 -24.26 -12.86
N LEU A 807 -18.47 -24.72 -12.23
CA LEU A 807 -18.52 -25.83 -11.28
C LEU A 807 -19.35 -25.46 -10.05
N ALA A 808 -19.17 -24.24 -9.53
CA ALA A 808 -19.89 -23.75 -8.37
C ALA A 808 -21.38 -23.56 -8.66
N LYS A 809 -21.74 -22.92 -9.77
CA LYS A 809 -23.14 -22.70 -10.13
C LYS A 809 -23.87 -24.01 -10.42
N ALA A 810 -23.20 -24.98 -11.05
CA ALA A 810 -23.78 -26.28 -11.36
C ALA A 810 -24.10 -27.08 -10.09
N ALA A 811 -23.24 -27.00 -9.06
CA ALA A 811 -23.46 -27.67 -7.79
C ALA A 811 -24.75 -27.17 -7.10
N ILE A 812 -24.91 -25.86 -6.99
CA ILE A 812 -26.08 -25.23 -6.37
C ILE A 812 -27.35 -25.53 -7.18
N ALA A 813 -27.32 -25.29 -8.49
CA ALA A 813 -28.47 -25.49 -9.36
C ALA A 813 -28.92 -26.97 -9.36
N ALA A 814 -27.97 -27.91 -9.41
CA ALA A 814 -28.26 -29.33 -9.36
C ALA A 814 -28.82 -29.78 -8.01
N GLY A 815 -28.33 -29.21 -6.90
CA GLY A 815 -28.91 -29.45 -5.58
C GLY A 815 -30.38 -29.00 -5.52
N CYS A 816 -30.68 -27.81 -6.05
CA CYS A 816 -32.04 -27.29 -6.15
C CYS A 816 -32.94 -28.20 -7.00
N ALA A 817 -32.49 -28.57 -8.20
CA ALA A 817 -33.21 -29.44 -9.12
C ALA A 817 -33.48 -30.82 -8.51
N THR A 818 -32.49 -31.40 -7.81
CA THR A 818 -32.62 -32.68 -7.13
C THR A 818 -33.69 -32.64 -6.05
N LEU A 819 -33.72 -31.59 -5.22
CA LEU A 819 -34.75 -31.46 -4.18
C LEU A 819 -36.14 -31.25 -4.76
N LEU A 820 -36.26 -30.43 -5.81
CA LEU A 820 -37.53 -30.22 -6.52
C LEU A 820 -38.08 -31.53 -7.08
N GLU A 821 -37.22 -32.35 -7.70
CA GLU A 821 -37.63 -33.64 -8.26
C GLU A 821 -38.03 -34.65 -7.17
N ILE A 822 -37.29 -34.71 -6.05
CA ILE A 822 -37.64 -35.53 -4.88
C ILE A 822 -39.00 -35.12 -4.30
N ALA A 823 -39.28 -33.81 -4.25
CA ALA A 823 -40.56 -33.27 -3.77
C ALA A 823 -41.67 -33.32 -4.84
N HIS A 824 -41.37 -33.79 -6.05
CA HIS A 824 -42.29 -33.80 -7.20
C HIS A 824 -42.86 -32.40 -7.52
N LEU A 825 -42.03 -31.37 -7.43
CA LEU A 825 -42.37 -29.97 -7.74
C LEU A 825 -41.61 -29.51 -8.99
N ALA A 826 -42.27 -28.72 -9.83
CA ALA A 826 -41.60 -27.96 -10.87
C ALA A 826 -41.10 -26.63 -10.30
N PRO A 827 -40.09 -25.96 -10.92
CA PRO A 827 -39.68 -24.62 -10.51
C PRO A 827 -40.83 -23.61 -10.45
N ALA A 828 -41.82 -23.74 -11.34
CA ALA A 828 -43.00 -22.88 -11.39
C ALA A 828 -43.97 -23.08 -10.20
N ASP A 829 -43.82 -24.16 -9.43
CA ASP A 829 -44.61 -24.41 -8.21
C ASP A 829 -44.04 -23.69 -6.99
N LEU A 830 -42.84 -23.11 -7.09
CA LEU A 830 -42.23 -22.33 -6.02
C LEU A 830 -42.94 -20.99 -5.87
N GLU A 831 -43.25 -20.65 -4.62
CA GLU A 831 -43.91 -19.39 -4.26
C GLU A 831 -42.92 -18.39 -3.65
N SER A 832 -41.74 -18.85 -3.25
CA SER A 832 -40.67 -18.04 -2.69
C SER A 832 -39.32 -18.73 -2.87
N ILE A 833 -38.29 -17.97 -3.18
CA ILE A 833 -36.89 -18.39 -3.08
C ILE A 833 -36.17 -17.41 -2.16
N ILE A 834 -35.41 -17.93 -1.21
CA ILE A 834 -34.68 -17.13 -0.22
C ILE A 834 -33.20 -17.46 -0.36
N ILE A 835 -32.40 -16.45 -0.65
CA ILE A 835 -30.95 -16.58 -0.78
C ILE A 835 -30.33 -15.99 0.47
N ALA A 836 -29.64 -16.81 1.25
CA ALA A 836 -28.95 -16.42 2.47
C ALA A 836 -27.43 -16.46 2.30
N GLY A 837 -26.74 -15.99 3.33
CA GLY A 837 -25.29 -15.99 3.41
C GLY A 837 -24.70 -14.58 3.24
N GLY A 838 -23.48 -14.39 3.74
CA GLY A 838 -22.80 -13.08 3.67
C GLY A 838 -22.62 -12.57 2.23
N PHE A 839 -22.50 -13.49 1.28
CA PHE A 839 -22.47 -13.23 -0.15
C PHE A 839 -23.84 -12.83 -0.72
N GLY A 840 -24.90 -13.55 -0.31
CA GLY A 840 -26.24 -13.44 -0.88
C GLY A 840 -26.87 -12.05 -0.75
N SER A 841 -26.43 -11.24 0.22
CA SER A 841 -26.97 -9.89 0.47
C SER A 841 -26.88 -8.92 -0.72
N TYR A 842 -25.86 -9.07 -1.56
CA TYR A 842 -25.56 -8.13 -2.66
C TYR A 842 -25.65 -8.78 -4.04
N ILE A 843 -26.23 -9.98 -4.12
CA ILE A 843 -26.37 -10.71 -5.37
C ILE A 843 -27.37 -9.99 -6.29
N ASP A 844 -26.98 -9.75 -7.54
CA ASP A 844 -27.93 -9.34 -8.56
C ASP A 844 -28.75 -10.55 -9.02
N ILE A 845 -30.06 -10.50 -8.80
CA ILE A 845 -30.98 -11.61 -9.09
C ILE A 845 -31.04 -11.88 -10.59
N ALA A 846 -30.97 -10.86 -11.44
CA ALA A 846 -31.01 -11.04 -12.88
C ALA A 846 -29.73 -11.72 -13.37
N SER A 847 -28.56 -11.31 -12.87
CA SER A 847 -27.28 -11.97 -13.16
C SER A 847 -27.25 -13.43 -12.67
N ALA A 848 -27.75 -13.70 -11.46
CA ALA A 848 -27.81 -15.06 -10.90
C ALA A 848 -28.71 -16.00 -11.73
N LEU A 849 -29.86 -15.50 -12.19
CA LEU A 849 -30.73 -16.22 -13.14
C LEU A 849 -30.05 -16.39 -14.51
N ARG A 850 -29.37 -15.34 -15.00
CA ARG A 850 -28.71 -15.33 -16.31
C ARG A 850 -27.62 -16.38 -16.43
N ILE A 851 -26.83 -16.57 -15.38
CA ILE A 851 -25.79 -17.60 -15.37
C ILE A 851 -26.37 -18.99 -15.10
N GLY A 852 -27.63 -19.10 -14.65
CA GLY A 852 -28.27 -20.36 -14.28
C GLY A 852 -27.84 -20.89 -12.92
N LEU A 853 -27.51 -20.00 -11.97
CA LEU A 853 -27.25 -20.36 -10.58
C LEU A 853 -28.54 -20.71 -9.83
N LEU A 854 -29.64 -20.02 -10.18
CA LEU A 854 -30.95 -20.18 -9.58
C LEU A 854 -31.93 -20.84 -10.57
N PRO A 855 -32.97 -21.55 -10.09
CA PRO A 855 -34.03 -22.06 -10.94
C PRO A 855 -34.71 -20.94 -11.74
N LYS A 856 -35.10 -21.21 -12.98
CA LYS A 856 -35.82 -20.26 -13.84
C LYS A 856 -37.23 -20.01 -13.29
N VAL A 857 -37.40 -18.94 -12.54
CA VAL A 857 -38.66 -18.50 -11.94
C VAL A 857 -38.85 -17.00 -12.15
N ASP A 858 -40.01 -16.48 -11.76
CA ASP A 858 -40.25 -15.03 -11.71
C ASP A 858 -39.30 -14.37 -10.69
N PRO A 859 -38.49 -13.37 -11.08
CA PRO A 859 -37.56 -12.70 -10.16
C PRO A 859 -38.23 -12.13 -8.90
N SER A 860 -39.53 -11.80 -8.95
CA SER A 860 -40.27 -11.20 -7.83
C SER A 860 -40.48 -12.14 -6.64
N ILE A 861 -40.32 -13.46 -6.82
CA ILE A 861 -40.40 -14.43 -5.71
C ILE A 861 -39.06 -14.66 -5.02
N ILE A 862 -37.98 -14.09 -5.56
CA ILE A 862 -36.61 -14.27 -5.06
C ILE A 862 -36.28 -13.14 -4.08
N LYS A 863 -35.88 -13.50 -2.86
CA LYS A 863 -35.46 -12.56 -1.83
C LYS A 863 -34.06 -12.92 -1.34
N ALA A 864 -33.13 -11.98 -1.48
CA ALA A 864 -31.87 -12.02 -0.76
C ALA A 864 -32.09 -11.61 0.70
N VAL A 865 -31.59 -12.43 1.62
CA VAL A 865 -31.52 -12.16 3.06
C VAL A 865 -30.05 -12.23 3.45
N GLY A 866 -29.61 -11.36 4.36
CA GLY A 866 -28.20 -11.32 4.75
C GLY A 866 -27.79 -12.49 5.64
N ASN A 867 -27.17 -12.18 6.79
CA ASN A 867 -26.79 -13.23 7.75
C ASN A 867 -28.03 -13.78 8.50
N ALA A 868 -28.77 -14.68 7.84
CA ALA A 868 -29.94 -15.35 8.38
C ALA A 868 -29.59 -16.20 9.62
N ALA A 869 -28.46 -16.90 9.60
CA ALA A 869 -27.97 -17.69 10.74
C ALA A 869 -27.77 -16.80 11.99
N GLY A 870 -27.11 -15.65 11.83
CA GLY A 870 -26.92 -14.65 12.89
C GLY A 870 -28.25 -14.09 13.43
N LYS A 871 -29.21 -13.81 12.55
CA LYS A 871 -30.57 -13.39 12.96
C LYS A 871 -31.30 -14.50 13.74
N GLY A 872 -31.21 -15.75 13.29
CA GLY A 872 -31.77 -16.89 14.01
C GLY A 872 -31.11 -17.12 15.37
N ALA A 873 -29.79 -16.93 15.48
CA ALA A 873 -29.07 -16.98 16.76
C ALA A 873 -29.50 -15.87 17.73
N LEU A 874 -29.78 -14.66 17.22
CA LEU A 874 -30.36 -13.56 18.00
C LEU A 874 -31.76 -13.92 18.52
N GLU A 875 -32.60 -14.50 17.69
CA GLU A 875 -33.96 -14.93 18.06
C GLU A 875 -33.93 -16.06 19.09
N ASP A 876 -33.06 -17.07 18.92
CA ASP A 876 -32.83 -18.13 19.91
C ASP A 876 -32.31 -17.60 21.25
N LEU A 877 -31.39 -16.62 21.19
CA LEU A 877 -30.90 -15.94 22.39
C LEU A 877 -32.05 -15.25 23.12
N LEU A 878 -32.96 -14.58 22.41
CA LEU A 878 -33.96 -13.70 22.99
C LEU A 878 -35.30 -14.38 23.33
N SER A 879 -35.61 -15.54 22.74
CA SER A 879 -36.91 -16.19 22.83
C SER A 879 -36.82 -17.71 22.98
N GLU A 880 -37.46 -18.24 24.03
CA GLU A 880 -37.61 -19.69 24.21
C GLU A 880 -38.55 -20.31 23.17
N GLU A 881 -39.50 -19.53 22.64
CA GLU A 881 -40.37 -19.95 21.54
C GLU A 881 -39.56 -20.12 20.25
N ALA A 882 -38.62 -19.21 19.97
CA ALA A 882 -37.70 -19.35 18.83
C ALA A 882 -36.86 -20.62 18.94
N ARG A 883 -36.30 -20.90 20.12
CA ARG A 883 -35.58 -22.16 20.39
C ARG A 883 -36.40 -23.41 20.06
N ARG A 884 -37.63 -23.49 20.58
CA ARG A 884 -38.54 -24.61 20.30
C ARG A 884 -38.89 -24.71 18.82
N THR A 885 -38.94 -23.58 18.13
CA THR A 885 -39.25 -23.51 16.71
C THR A 885 -38.10 -24.03 15.84
N ILE A 886 -36.86 -23.60 16.13
CA ILE A 886 -35.64 -24.10 15.48
C ILE A 886 -35.53 -25.62 15.65
N GLU A 887 -35.81 -26.10 16.86
CA GLU A 887 -35.84 -27.54 17.15
C GLU A 887 -36.94 -28.27 16.37
N ALA A 888 -38.14 -27.70 16.27
CA ALA A 888 -39.22 -28.27 15.46
C ALA A 888 -38.87 -28.32 13.96
N ILE A 889 -38.13 -27.32 13.46
CA ILE A 889 -37.60 -27.30 12.08
C ILE A 889 -36.61 -28.45 11.90
N ARG A 890 -35.67 -28.64 12.85
CA ARG A 890 -34.71 -29.75 12.84
C ARG A 890 -35.40 -31.10 12.74
N VAL A 891 -36.45 -31.32 13.53
CA VAL A 891 -37.20 -32.60 13.56
C VAL A 891 -37.97 -32.85 12.26
N LYS A 892 -38.43 -31.81 11.57
CA LYS A 892 -39.11 -31.93 10.27
C LYS A 892 -38.16 -32.04 9.07
N ALA A 893 -36.87 -31.80 9.29
CA ALA A 893 -35.88 -31.83 8.23
C ALA A 893 -35.54 -33.26 7.82
N CYS A 894 -35.56 -33.51 6.51
CA CYS A 894 -35.16 -34.76 5.88
C CYS A 894 -33.93 -34.47 5.02
N TYR A 895 -32.76 -34.95 5.45
CA TYR A 895 -31.52 -34.79 4.72
C TYR A 895 -31.38 -35.84 3.60
N HIS A 896 -31.02 -35.37 2.40
CA HIS A 896 -30.78 -36.18 1.20
C HIS A 896 -29.30 -36.14 0.85
N GLU A 897 -28.66 -37.32 0.87
CA GLU A 897 -27.22 -37.45 0.59
C GLU A 897 -26.95 -37.39 -0.92
N LEU A 898 -26.23 -36.34 -1.37
CA LEU A 898 -25.99 -36.09 -2.79
C LEU A 898 -24.80 -36.90 -3.34
N SER A 899 -23.81 -37.26 -2.51
CA SER A 899 -22.57 -37.90 -2.98
C SER A 899 -22.78 -39.25 -3.67
N THR A 900 -23.85 -39.97 -3.33
CA THR A 900 -24.22 -41.25 -3.92
C THR A 900 -25.45 -41.17 -4.83
N SER A 901 -26.00 -39.97 -5.04
CA SER A 901 -27.20 -39.75 -5.83
C SER A 901 -26.88 -39.66 -7.32
N GLN A 902 -27.32 -40.67 -8.08
CA GLN A 902 -27.28 -40.61 -9.55
C GLN A 902 -28.10 -39.45 -10.11
N LEU A 903 -29.18 -39.09 -9.40
CA LEU A 903 -30.05 -37.98 -9.78
C LEU A 903 -29.31 -36.65 -9.72
N PHE A 904 -28.56 -36.41 -8.64
CA PHE A 904 -27.74 -35.21 -8.50
C PHE A 904 -26.65 -35.16 -9.57
N GLN A 905 -25.96 -36.27 -9.85
CA GLN A 905 -24.93 -36.31 -10.88
C GLN A 905 -25.47 -35.97 -12.28
N HIS A 906 -26.69 -36.41 -12.59
CA HIS A 906 -27.36 -36.07 -13.84
C HIS A 906 -27.62 -34.56 -13.93
N HIS A 907 -28.29 -33.99 -12.91
CA HIS A 907 -28.56 -32.55 -12.84
C HIS A 907 -27.27 -31.70 -12.84
N TYR A 908 -26.21 -32.18 -12.18
CA TYR A 908 -24.91 -31.49 -12.15
C TYR A 908 -24.32 -31.37 -13.55
N ILE A 909 -24.37 -32.44 -14.35
CA ILE A 909 -23.88 -32.43 -15.73
C ILE A 909 -24.71 -31.48 -16.60
N GLU A 910 -26.03 -31.48 -16.45
CA GLU A 910 -26.93 -30.59 -17.21
C GLU A 910 -26.68 -29.12 -16.88
N HIS A 911 -26.49 -28.79 -15.60
CA HIS A 911 -26.30 -27.42 -15.14
C HIS A 911 -24.88 -26.86 -15.31
N MET A 912 -23.91 -27.66 -15.78
CA MET A 912 -22.56 -27.17 -16.13
C MET A 912 -22.60 -26.17 -17.30
N MET A 913 -23.53 -26.34 -18.24
CA MET A 913 -23.66 -25.47 -19.41
C MET A 913 -24.30 -24.14 -19.02
N PHE A 914 -23.90 -23.04 -19.65
CA PHE A 914 -24.61 -21.76 -19.54
C PHE A 914 -25.80 -21.75 -20.50
N ASP A 915 -26.87 -21.06 -20.13
CA ASP A 915 -27.98 -20.84 -21.06
C ASP A 915 -27.53 -19.90 -22.18
N GLU A 916 -27.77 -20.29 -23.43
CA GLU A 916 -27.41 -19.47 -24.61
C GLU A 916 -28.10 -18.10 -24.59
N GLY A 917 -29.23 -17.96 -23.88
CA GLY A 917 -30.07 -16.77 -23.95
C GLY A 917 -30.73 -16.66 -25.34
N VAL A 918 -32.00 -16.28 -25.39
CA VAL A 918 -32.72 -16.09 -26.67
C VAL A 918 -32.38 -14.73 -27.25
#